data_AF-A0A5J5ALY4-F1
#
_entry.id   AF-A0A5J5ALY4-F1
#
_cell.length_a   1.000
_cell.length_b   1.000
_cell.length_c   1.000
_cell.angle_alpha   90.00
_cell.angle_beta   90.00
_cell.angle_gamma   90.00
#
_symmetry.space_group_name_H-M   'P 1'
#
loop_
_entity.id
_entity.type
_entity.pdbx_description
1 polymer ?
#
loop_
_entity_poly.entity_id
_entity_poly.type
_entity_poly.pdbx_seq_one_letter_code
_entity_poly.pdbx_strand_id
1 'polypeptide(L)'
;MMELSMTNKFHHLETTLNRLSNVLLSTQESSSHNFHLQEGNNEGRQIVSSKTAKLEFPRFAGDDPTEWFSRVNQFFDFQNTPETHKVSLAAYHLEGEANQWQDGSLRDYQWEFERLGNRVRGWTQKALVGTFIGGLKADISDGIRMFKPQTLKEAIGLAWMKDDQLTRQRQFVSELGRMKEIVTIQVGSFANFVGSHFWNFQDELLGLAEDPQSDLVFKNQCLDMDVLYRTGETQKGILTYTPRLVSVGFQGSLGSLSSRGTLYNEIPPVPSDVVSTWTGNVSTHSSEPQKKNLFLQSLDEEEQEKLGTMNGTKSGKDDSQSKIQNKAIVESLENGVQFWTDYSKVQYHPQSLYELNGLWMDVQEFDNYGLGRDAFSEGLRGEEITERLRFFIEECNHIQGFQFIVDDSGGFSGVAAEFLENIADEYSNVPVLLYNVRDPVSYMKPRSRKQAISQNLHDAISFSRLSSFCKLIVPVGLPSPSRSKASRFLCLEDEKPYHSSAVYASALHSISLPFRMEPLTPAAESCYVSGAVDVNGIIQMLAGQSRQNMVTTLDVAMPAPSLTGIHLSDYSLHTPSYKRFCLLSGGFVNPGKQAEQYLLGNMQPLTPETAEEVEDLQAVESMTIHGALGPGGRQASISEVKDSVQAAYEHAMTRPKFSYLSVASCPLPIPLPYPSIFGNLVGQHGELLGSPISGNPSRGSLEIHSIPMAARLRSSTAVLPFLQNRLGNLRRFGLERGALGTEILRSWGFGKDELEDTGETLSNMVRTLDPHPQVSSDSD
;
A
#
# COMPACT_ATOMS: atom_id res chain seq x y z
N MET A 1 33.11 23.18 16.09
CA MET A 1 33.26 21.71 16.21
C MET A 1 34.07 21.08 15.06
N MET A 2 34.14 21.67 13.85
CA MET A 2 35.03 21.20 12.76
C MET A 2 36.53 21.46 12.97
N GLU A 3 36.93 22.55 13.64
CA GLU A 3 38.35 22.87 13.88
C GLU A 3 39.07 21.89 14.83
N LEU A 4 38.36 21.36 15.83
CA LEU A 4 38.85 20.33 16.77
C LEU A 4 39.05 18.96 16.10
N SER A 5 38.33 18.69 15.00
CA SER A 5 38.50 17.47 14.19
C SER A 5 39.75 17.59 13.31
N MET A 6 40.01 18.76 12.70
CA MET A 6 41.19 19.01 11.87
C MET A 6 42.49 19.04 12.68
N THR A 7 42.51 19.65 13.87
CA THR A 7 43.71 19.67 14.73
C THR A 7 44.09 18.28 15.24
N ASN A 8 43.12 17.44 15.59
CA ASN A 8 43.38 16.04 15.95
C ASN A 8 43.85 15.19 14.76
N LYS A 9 43.39 15.49 13.53
CA LYS A 9 43.84 14.85 12.28
C LYS A 9 45.29 15.20 11.93
N PHE A 10 45.70 16.45 12.12
CA PHE A 10 47.10 16.88 11.92
C PHE A 10 48.05 16.25 12.94
N HIS A 11 47.65 16.17 14.21
CA HIS A 11 48.48 15.58 15.26
C HIS A 11 48.73 14.07 15.07
N HIS A 12 47.76 13.36 14.45
CA HIS A 12 47.88 11.94 14.12
C HIS A 12 48.81 11.66 12.92
N LEU A 13 48.81 12.56 11.92
CA LEU A 13 49.74 12.54 10.79
C LEU A 13 51.18 12.86 11.25
N GLU A 14 51.35 13.88 12.10
CA GLU A 14 52.62 14.22 12.76
C GLU A 14 53.23 13.04 13.54
N THR A 15 52.42 12.31 14.33
CA THR A 15 52.91 11.18 15.13
C THR A 15 53.24 9.94 14.31
N THR A 16 52.66 9.81 13.12
CA THR A 16 52.91 8.66 12.22
C THR A 16 54.17 8.89 11.38
N LEU A 17 54.39 10.12 10.91
CA LEU A 17 55.61 10.51 10.18
C LEU A 17 56.85 10.62 11.07
N ASN A 18 56.74 11.17 12.29
CA ASN A 18 57.85 11.20 13.24
C ASN A 18 58.30 9.78 13.68
N ARG A 19 57.39 8.80 13.66
CA ARG A 19 57.73 7.39 13.93
C ARG A 19 58.41 6.71 12.74
N LEU A 20 58.12 7.11 11.52
CA LEU A 20 58.76 6.58 10.31
C LEU A 20 60.16 7.18 10.07
N SER A 21 60.36 8.47 10.40
CA SER A 21 61.67 9.12 10.36
C SER A 21 62.67 8.49 11.34
N ASN A 22 62.23 8.14 12.56
CA ASN A 22 63.05 7.43 13.55
C ASN A 22 63.39 5.97 13.16
N VAL A 23 62.56 5.32 12.34
CA VAL A 23 62.82 3.96 11.84
C VAL A 23 63.87 3.98 10.73
N LEU A 24 63.91 5.02 9.89
CA LEU A 24 64.90 5.18 8.82
C LEU A 24 66.29 5.62 9.32
N LEU A 25 66.36 6.36 10.42
CA LEU A 25 67.63 6.71 11.07
C LEU A 25 68.26 5.54 11.84
N SER A 26 67.47 4.51 12.17
CA SER A 26 67.94 3.32 12.90
C SER A 26 68.54 2.22 12.02
N THR A 27 68.51 2.38 10.68
CA THR A 27 69.00 1.39 9.70
C THR A 27 70.35 1.72 9.09
N GLN A 28 71.08 2.71 9.61
CA GLN A 28 72.43 3.06 9.13
C GLN A 28 73.50 2.97 10.24
N GLU A 29 73.75 1.76 10.74
CA GLU A 29 75.07 1.42 11.30
C GLU A 29 75.52 0.06 10.77
N SER A 30 76.82 -0.01 10.42
CA SER A 30 77.63 -1.15 9.95
C SER A 30 77.68 -1.46 8.44
N SER A 31 78.56 -0.76 7.73
CA SER A 31 79.69 -1.41 7.01
C SER A 31 80.66 -0.36 6.45
N SER A 32 81.88 -0.40 6.98
CA SER A 32 82.95 0.58 6.78
C SER A 32 83.78 0.27 5.54
N HIS A 33 84.16 1.30 4.77
CA HIS A 33 85.43 1.30 4.05
C HIS A 33 86.10 2.68 4.17
N ASN A 34 87.23 2.67 4.90
CA ASN A 34 88.19 3.76 5.03
C ASN A 34 89.24 3.71 3.91
N PHE A 35 89.82 4.88 3.60
CA PHE A 35 91.20 5.22 3.15
C PHE A 35 91.10 6.45 2.21
N HIS A 36 91.80 7.57 2.33
CA HIS A 36 92.88 8.06 3.20
C HIS A 36 93.04 9.60 2.95
N LEU A 37 93.29 10.41 4.00
CA LEU A 37 94.15 11.64 4.12
C LEU A 37 94.09 12.76 3.03
N GLN A 38 94.14 14.08 3.28
CA GLN A 38 94.68 14.89 4.40
C GLN A 38 94.22 16.37 4.31
N GLU A 39 93.95 16.95 5.48
CA GLU A 39 94.09 18.34 6.00
C GLU A 39 93.86 19.61 5.14
N GLY A 40 93.13 20.56 5.75
CA GLY A 40 93.31 21.98 5.51
C GLY A 40 92.15 22.88 5.93
N ASN A 41 92.05 23.22 7.22
CA ASN A 41 91.27 24.36 7.72
C ASN A 41 91.66 25.66 6.97
N ASN A 42 90.71 26.46 6.49
CA ASN A 42 90.15 27.58 7.25
C ASN A 42 89.22 28.46 6.39
N GLU A 43 88.10 28.82 7.01
CA GLU A 43 87.40 30.11 6.95
C GLU A 43 87.13 30.81 5.60
N GLY A 44 85.85 31.12 5.40
CA GLY A 44 85.46 32.30 4.63
C GLY A 44 84.20 32.11 3.83
N ARG A 45 83.07 32.59 4.37
CA ARG A 45 81.86 32.90 3.60
C ARG A 45 82.24 33.64 2.30
N GLN A 46 81.88 33.08 1.15
CA GLN A 46 81.46 33.91 0.03
C GLN A 46 80.20 33.31 -0.59
N ILE A 47 79.12 34.05 -0.36
CA ILE A 47 77.82 33.91 -1.01
C ILE A 47 78.04 34.09 -2.51
N VAL A 48 77.79 33.04 -3.29
CA VAL A 48 77.46 33.15 -4.71
C VAL A 48 76.06 32.60 -4.88
N SER A 49 75.13 33.53 -5.10
CA SER A 49 73.81 33.23 -5.64
C SER A 49 73.95 32.90 -7.12
N SER A 50 73.53 31.69 -7.51
CA SER A 50 73.24 31.33 -8.89
C SER A 50 72.01 30.44 -8.94
N LYS A 51 70.88 31.05 -9.34
CA LYS A 51 69.70 30.49 -10.02
C LYS A 51 69.29 29.06 -9.63
N THR A 52 68.35 28.96 -8.70
CA THR A 52 67.63 27.73 -8.34
C THR A 52 66.85 27.16 -9.54
N ALA A 53 67.16 25.92 -9.91
CA ALA A 53 66.28 25.11 -10.77
C ALA A 53 64.92 24.97 -10.08
N LYS A 54 63.83 25.30 -10.79
CA LYS A 54 62.46 25.20 -10.30
C LYS A 54 62.04 23.73 -10.35
N LEU A 55 62.33 22.96 -9.31
CA LEU A 55 61.75 21.62 -9.16
C LEU A 55 60.24 21.76 -8.88
N GLU A 56 59.42 20.93 -9.53
CA GLU A 56 58.00 20.77 -9.22
C GLU A 56 57.79 19.65 -8.19
N PHE A 57 56.79 19.81 -7.32
CA PHE A 57 56.51 18.80 -6.29
C PHE A 57 55.89 17.54 -6.93
N PRO A 58 56.39 16.32 -6.63
CA PRO A 58 55.85 15.09 -7.20
C PRO A 58 54.40 14.84 -6.77
N ARG A 59 53.48 14.67 -7.72
CA ARG A 59 52.07 14.32 -7.44
C ARG A 59 51.89 12.82 -7.27
N PHE A 60 50.97 12.39 -6.41
CA PHE A 60 50.68 10.98 -6.16
C PHE A 60 49.23 10.64 -6.47
N ALA A 61 49.02 9.73 -7.42
CA ALA A 61 47.70 9.32 -7.90
C ALA A 61 47.37 7.83 -7.62
N GLY A 62 48.22 7.11 -6.87
CA GLY A 62 48.05 5.67 -6.58
C GLY A 62 49.12 4.73 -7.19
N ASP A 63 50.26 5.28 -7.65
CA ASP A 63 51.41 4.52 -8.19
C ASP A 63 52.32 3.95 -7.08
N ASP A 64 53.44 3.27 -7.41
CA ASP A 64 54.36 2.68 -6.41
C ASP A 64 54.86 3.76 -5.40
N PRO A 65 54.44 3.67 -4.12
CA PRO A 65 54.75 4.71 -3.14
C PRO A 65 56.24 4.81 -2.84
N THR A 66 57.02 3.75 -3.05
CA THR A 66 58.45 3.69 -2.73
C THR A 66 59.26 4.66 -3.61
N GLU A 67 58.92 4.75 -4.89
CA GLU A 67 59.56 5.65 -5.84
C GLU A 67 59.11 7.11 -5.62
N TRP A 68 57.83 7.31 -5.28
CA TRP A 68 57.29 8.63 -4.95
C TRP A 68 57.93 9.21 -3.67
N PHE A 69 58.04 8.42 -2.60
CA PHE A 69 58.71 8.86 -1.37
C PHE A 69 60.18 9.24 -1.60
N SER A 70 60.90 8.51 -2.45
CA SER A 70 62.28 8.85 -2.80
C SER A 70 62.37 10.21 -3.51
N ARG A 71 61.48 10.49 -4.46
CA ARG A 71 61.43 11.77 -5.19
C ARG A 71 60.96 12.94 -4.32
N VAL A 72 60.01 12.71 -3.41
CA VAL A 72 59.52 13.72 -2.45
C VAL A 72 60.61 14.07 -1.43
N ASN A 73 61.36 13.09 -0.93
CA ASN A 73 62.49 13.34 -0.04
C ASN A 73 63.60 14.12 -0.76
N GLN A 74 63.96 13.75 -1.99
CA GLN A 74 64.90 14.52 -2.80
C GLN A 74 64.44 15.97 -3.04
N PHE A 75 63.14 16.20 -3.22
CA PHE A 75 62.57 17.55 -3.32
C PHE A 75 62.72 18.34 -2.01
N PHE A 76 62.39 17.71 -0.87
CA PHE A 76 62.49 18.37 0.44
C PHE A 76 63.93 18.68 0.84
N ASP A 77 64.86 17.78 0.55
CA ASP A 77 66.28 17.96 0.84
C ASP A 77 66.89 19.04 -0.05
N PHE A 78 66.48 19.11 -1.31
CA PHE A 78 66.94 20.14 -2.25
C PHE A 78 66.39 21.54 -1.93
N GLN A 79 65.13 21.63 -1.49
CA GLN A 79 64.47 22.91 -1.15
C GLN A 79 64.69 23.35 0.31
N ASN A 80 65.40 22.55 1.12
CA ASN A 80 65.56 22.74 2.57
C ASN A 80 64.21 22.98 3.29
N THR A 81 63.18 22.19 2.94
CA THR A 81 61.85 22.34 3.51
C THR A 81 61.87 21.94 5.00
N PRO A 82 61.45 22.83 5.93
CA PRO A 82 61.41 22.51 7.36
C PRO A 82 60.53 21.29 7.64
N GLU A 83 60.94 20.44 8.58
CA GLU A 83 60.26 19.17 8.91
C GLU A 83 58.77 19.37 9.24
N THR A 84 58.43 20.50 9.87
CA THR A 84 57.06 20.90 10.22
C THR A 84 56.15 21.12 9.02
N HIS A 85 56.70 21.41 7.83
CA HIS A 85 55.94 21.76 6.64
C HIS A 85 55.94 20.67 5.57
N LYS A 86 56.83 19.67 5.67
CA LYS A 86 56.95 18.58 4.69
C LYS A 86 55.62 17.83 4.52
N VAL A 87 54.94 17.56 5.62
CA VAL A 87 53.68 16.81 5.64
C VAL A 87 52.53 17.57 4.98
N SER A 88 52.39 18.86 5.34
CA SER A 88 51.36 19.74 4.77
C SER A 88 51.56 19.92 3.27
N LEU A 89 52.81 20.09 2.82
CA LEU A 89 53.12 20.23 1.40
C LEU A 89 52.80 18.94 0.62
N ALA A 90 53.15 17.77 1.17
CA ALA A 90 52.86 16.48 0.54
C ALA A 90 51.36 16.19 0.42
N ALA A 91 50.57 16.57 1.44
CA ALA A 91 49.12 16.34 1.46
C ALA A 91 48.36 17.13 0.38
N TYR A 92 48.80 18.35 0.04
CA TYR A 92 48.20 19.15 -1.05
C TYR A 92 48.43 18.59 -2.46
N HIS A 93 49.34 17.61 -2.61
CA HIS A 93 49.72 17.03 -3.89
C HIS A 93 49.34 15.55 -4.03
N LEU A 94 48.44 15.07 -3.15
CA LEU A 94 47.72 13.80 -3.31
C LEU A 94 46.52 14.04 -4.24
N GLU A 95 46.42 13.30 -5.34
CA GLU A 95 45.34 13.40 -6.33
C GLU A 95 44.75 11.99 -6.62
N GLY A 96 43.58 11.87 -7.24
CA GLY A 96 43.02 10.57 -7.66
C GLY A 96 42.61 9.61 -6.52
N GLU A 97 42.82 8.29 -6.72
CA GLU A 97 42.46 7.21 -5.76
C GLU A 97 43.09 7.42 -4.37
N ALA A 98 44.20 8.15 -4.27
CA ALA A 98 44.90 8.44 -3.02
C ALA A 98 44.17 9.46 -2.10
N ASN A 99 43.14 10.14 -2.59
CA ASN A 99 42.33 11.10 -1.82
C ASN A 99 40.90 10.60 -1.53
N GLN A 100 40.58 9.32 -1.79
CA GLN A 100 39.22 8.81 -1.63
C GLN A 100 38.92 8.45 -0.16
N TRP A 101 37.93 9.14 0.40
CA TRP A 101 37.24 8.74 1.63
C TRP A 101 36.11 7.77 1.26
N GLN A 102 35.54 7.06 2.23
CA GLN A 102 34.36 6.21 2.00
C GLN A 102 33.18 7.05 1.45
N ASP A 103 33.06 7.16 0.13
CA ASP A 103 31.95 7.81 -0.57
C ASP A 103 30.80 6.83 -0.86
N GLY A 104 31.09 5.52 -0.91
CA GLY A 104 30.14 4.42 -1.15
C GLY A 104 29.79 3.58 0.08
N SER A 105 29.41 2.31 -0.14
CA SER A 105 29.12 1.36 0.94
C SER A 105 30.39 0.96 1.69
N LEU A 106 30.25 0.46 2.93
CA LEU A 106 31.39 -0.07 3.68
C LEU A 106 32.06 -1.25 2.95
N ARG A 107 31.26 -2.03 2.20
CA ARG A 107 31.74 -3.15 1.37
C ARG A 107 32.64 -2.68 0.24
N ASP A 108 32.24 -1.62 -0.47
CA ASP A 108 33.02 -1.07 -1.59
C ASP A 108 34.35 -0.50 -1.07
N TYR A 109 34.29 0.20 0.06
CA TYR A 109 35.49 0.72 0.73
C TYR A 109 36.43 -0.40 1.20
N GLN A 110 35.91 -1.47 1.80
CA GLN A 110 36.72 -2.62 2.20
C GLN A 110 37.39 -3.28 0.99
N TRP A 111 36.64 -3.53 -0.08
CA TRP A 111 37.15 -4.15 -1.30
C TRP A 111 38.28 -3.32 -1.90
N GLU A 112 38.09 -2.01 -2.00
CA GLU A 112 39.07 -1.08 -2.56
C GLU A 112 40.32 -0.98 -1.68
N PHE A 113 40.15 -0.95 -0.36
CA PHE A 113 41.24 -0.99 0.60
C PHE A 113 42.08 -2.28 0.49
N GLU A 114 41.43 -3.44 0.34
CA GLU A 114 42.11 -4.72 0.16
C GLU A 114 42.81 -4.81 -1.21
N ARG A 115 42.19 -4.28 -2.27
CA ARG A 115 42.78 -4.19 -3.62
C ARG A 115 44.08 -3.38 -3.62
N LEU A 116 44.07 -2.21 -2.97
CA LEU A 116 45.23 -1.32 -2.86
C LEU A 116 46.29 -1.86 -1.89
N GLY A 117 45.88 -2.45 -0.77
CA GLY A 117 46.78 -3.08 0.21
C GLY A 117 47.63 -4.21 -0.37
N ASN A 118 47.09 -4.95 -1.35
CA ASN A 118 47.83 -6.01 -2.04
C ASN A 118 48.96 -5.53 -2.95
N ARG A 119 49.01 -4.22 -3.29
CA ARG A 119 50.02 -3.62 -4.16
C ARG A 119 51.24 -3.08 -3.39
N VAL A 120 51.17 -3.00 -2.06
CA VAL A 120 52.23 -2.41 -1.23
C VAL A 120 52.80 -3.44 -0.25
N ARG A 121 54.12 -3.65 -0.28
CA ARG A 121 54.81 -4.63 0.59
C ARG A 121 55.52 -3.93 1.76
N GLY A 122 55.52 -4.54 2.95
CA GLY A 122 56.30 -4.07 4.11
C GLY A 122 55.54 -3.25 5.17
N TRP A 123 54.21 -3.18 5.11
CA TRP A 123 53.42 -2.43 6.07
C TRP A 123 53.27 -3.16 7.42
N THR A 124 53.37 -2.41 8.51
CA THR A 124 53.06 -2.93 9.85
C THR A 124 51.55 -3.00 10.06
N GLN A 125 51.05 -3.98 10.83
CA GLN A 125 49.63 -4.11 11.17
C GLN A 125 49.04 -2.81 11.76
N LYS A 126 49.85 -2.09 12.54
CA LYS A 126 49.46 -0.81 13.14
C LYS A 126 49.23 0.30 12.10
N ALA A 127 50.02 0.34 11.03
CA ALA A 127 49.84 1.29 9.93
C ALA A 127 48.60 0.97 9.09
N LEU A 128 48.35 -0.33 8.84
CA LEU A 128 47.15 -0.80 8.13
C LEU A 128 45.86 -0.45 8.89
N VAL A 129 45.82 -0.71 10.20
CA VAL A 129 44.67 -0.37 11.06
C VAL A 129 44.43 1.14 11.08
N GLY A 130 45.49 1.95 11.26
CA GLY A 130 45.37 3.41 11.29
C GLY A 130 44.85 4.00 9.97
N THR A 131 45.30 3.46 8.84
CA THR A 131 44.89 3.91 7.51
C THR A 131 43.46 3.47 7.20
N PHE A 132 43.09 2.22 7.53
CA PHE A 132 41.73 1.71 7.38
C PHE A 132 40.72 2.54 8.18
N ILE A 133 41.01 2.84 9.45
CA ILE A 133 40.13 3.66 10.31
C ILE A 133 40.12 5.13 9.86
N GLY A 134 41.19 5.61 9.23
CA GLY A 134 41.31 6.98 8.74
C GLY A 134 40.44 7.28 7.51
N GLY A 135 40.16 6.30 6.65
CA GLY A 135 39.33 6.46 5.45
C GLY A 135 37.83 6.12 5.64
N LEU A 136 37.44 5.57 6.79
CA LEU A 136 36.03 5.30 7.13
C LEU A 136 35.26 6.60 7.40
N LYS A 137 33.94 6.58 7.15
CA LYS A 137 33.03 7.67 7.56
C LYS A 137 33.16 7.96 9.05
N ALA A 138 33.09 9.24 9.43
CA ALA A 138 33.29 9.71 10.80
C ALA A 138 32.43 8.95 11.82
N ASP A 139 31.15 8.76 11.50
CA ASP A 139 30.15 8.06 12.33
C ASP A 139 30.55 6.61 12.68
N ILE A 140 31.22 5.92 11.76
CA ILE A 140 31.73 4.55 11.95
C ILE A 140 33.10 4.62 12.66
N SER A 141 33.99 5.49 12.18
CA SER A 141 35.36 5.61 12.66
C SER A 141 35.45 6.00 14.14
N ASP A 142 34.58 6.93 14.59
CA ASP A 142 34.52 7.38 15.98
C ASP A 142 33.97 6.27 16.89
N GLY A 143 33.03 5.48 16.35
CA GLY A 143 32.45 4.30 17.01
C GLY A 143 33.46 3.17 17.24
N ILE A 144 34.43 2.98 16.35
CA ILE A 144 35.40 1.88 16.45
C ILE A 144 36.70 2.31 17.15
N ARG A 145 37.07 3.60 17.11
CA ARG A 145 38.28 4.14 17.76
C ARG A 145 38.31 3.89 19.27
N MET A 146 37.15 3.86 19.92
CA MET A 146 37.05 3.60 21.37
C MET A 146 37.52 2.19 21.77
N PHE A 147 37.41 1.22 20.86
CA PHE A 147 37.79 -0.18 21.10
C PHE A 147 39.27 -0.48 20.84
N LYS A 148 40.02 0.47 20.26
CA LYS A 148 41.47 0.38 19.98
C LYS A 148 41.90 -0.96 19.32
N PRO A 149 41.31 -1.31 18.16
CA PRO A 149 41.62 -2.57 17.49
C PRO A 149 43.13 -2.69 17.19
N GLN A 150 43.67 -3.89 17.39
CA GLN A 150 45.10 -4.17 17.21
C GLN A 150 45.40 -4.81 15.85
N THR A 151 44.37 -5.37 15.20
CA THR A 151 44.51 -6.06 13.91
C THR A 151 43.54 -5.49 12.88
N LEU A 152 43.91 -5.57 11.60
CA LEU A 152 43.04 -5.11 10.51
C LEU A 152 41.71 -5.88 10.48
N LYS A 153 41.74 -7.19 10.76
CA LYS A 153 40.56 -8.05 10.80
C LYS A 153 39.57 -7.61 11.89
N GLU A 154 40.08 -7.22 13.06
CA GLU A 154 39.27 -6.70 14.17
C GLU A 154 38.69 -5.33 13.84
N ALA A 155 39.47 -4.44 13.21
CA ALA A 155 38.97 -3.14 12.77
C ALA A 155 37.86 -3.27 11.71
N ILE A 156 38.00 -4.20 10.76
CA ILE A 156 36.95 -4.51 9.76
C ILE A 156 35.70 -5.05 10.44
N GLY A 157 35.84 -6.02 11.35
CA GLY A 157 34.70 -6.60 12.07
C GLY A 157 33.91 -5.56 12.89
N LEU A 158 34.63 -4.69 13.61
CA LEU A 158 34.01 -3.59 14.37
C LEU A 158 33.33 -2.55 13.46
N ALA A 159 33.92 -2.25 12.30
CA ALA A 159 33.32 -1.34 11.34
C ALA A 159 32.00 -1.90 10.80
N TRP A 160 31.94 -3.20 10.47
CA TRP A 160 30.71 -3.87 10.04
C TRP A 160 29.64 -3.90 11.13
N MET A 161 30.00 -4.22 12.37
CA MET A 161 29.05 -4.20 13.48
C MET A 161 28.48 -2.79 13.71
N LYS A 162 29.32 -1.75 13.58
CA LYS A 162 28.90 -0.37 13.77
C LYS A 162 28.04 0.14 12.62
N ASP A 163 28.35 -0.25 11.39
CA ASP A 163 27.56 0.05 10.19
C ASP A 163 26.19 -0.64 10.23
N ASP A 164 26.11 -1.90 10.69
CA ASP A 164 24.84 -2.61 10.93
C ASP A 164 24.01 -1.92 12.01
N GLN A 165 24.63 -1.54 13.13
CA GLN A 165 23.94 -0.80 14.20
C GLN A 165 23.39 0.55 13.72
N LEU A 166 24.18 1.32 12.95
CA LEU A 166 23.75 2.61 12.40
C LEU A 166 22.68 2.43 11.32
N THR A 167 22.73 1.34 10.54
CA THR A 167 21.71 0.99 9.57
C THR A 167 20.38 0.68 10.25
N ARG A 168 20.39 -0.14 11.31
CA ARG A 168 19.19 -0.41 12.14
C ARG A 168 18.65 0.85 12.80
N GLN A 169 19.51 1.73 13.30
CA GLN A 169 19.07 3.01 13.88
C GLN A 169 18.49 3.96 12.84
N ARG A 170 19.05 4.01 11.62
CA ARG A 170 18.50 4.81 10.51
C ARG A 170 17.19 4.22 9.99
N GLN A 171 17.07 2.89 9.91
CA GLN A 171 15.81 2.20 9.62
C GLN A 171 14.76 2.57 10.66
N PHE A 172 15.08 2.42 11.95
CA PHE A 172 14.14 2.74 13.05
C PHE A 172 13.71 4.23 13.08
N VAL A 173 14.63 5.18 12.85
CA VAL A 173 14.32 6.62 12.81
C VAL A 173 13.59 7.02 11.51
N SER A 174 13.87 6.33 10.40
CA SER A 174 13.12 6.47 9.14
C SER A 174 11.73 5.86 9.25
N GLU A 175 11.56 4.77 9.98
CA GLU A 175 10.28 4.10 10.26
C GLU A 175 9.41 4.99 11.15
N LEU A 176 9.93 5.54 12.25
CA LEU A 176 9.19 6.44 13.14
C LEU A 176 8.66 7.73 12.46
N GLY A 177 9.30 8.18 11.38
CA GLY A 177 8.89 9.37 10.61
C GLY A 177 8.05 9.06 9.37
N ARG A 178 7.75 7.78 9.09
CA ARG A 178 7.15 7.33 7.81
C ARG A 178 5.88 6.49 7.97
N MET A 179 5.57 5.97 9.15
CA MET A 179 4.31 5.26 9.39
C MET A 179 3.13 6.23 9.24
N LYS A 180 2.28 5.96 8.25
CA LYS A 180 1.06 6.72 7.97
C LYS A 180 -0.12 5.76 8.10
N GLU A 181 -0.62 5.53 9.30
CA GLU A 181 -1.64 4.50 9.53
C GLU A 181 -3.02 4.91 9.00
N ILE A 182 -3.82 3.91 8.64
CA ILE A 182 -5.24 4.05 8.26
C ILE A 182 -6.06 3.20 9.22
N VAL A 183 -7.05 3.83 9.85
CA VAL A 183 -8.04 3.12 10.65
C VAL A 183 -9.28 2.88 9.78
N THR A 184 -9.70 1.61 9.69
CA THR A 184 -10.83 1.19 8.87
C THR A 184 -12.08 1.01 9.72
N ILE A 185 -13.20 1.55 9.26
CA ILE A 185 -14.50 1.40 9.88
C ILE A 185 -15.44 0.72 8.88
N GLN A 186 -16.13 -0.33 9.33
CA GLN A 186 -17.14 -1.06 8.56
C GLN A 186 -18.48 -0.94 9.27
N VAL A 187 -19.51 -0.43 8.60
CA VAL A 187 -20.85 -0.28 9.21
C VAL A 187 -21.90 -0.88 8.28
N GLY A 188 -22.50 -1.97 8.74
CA GLY A 188 -23.59 -2.64 8.04
C GLY A 188 -23.29 -4.07 7.65
N SER A 189 -24.35 -4.78 7.27
CA SER A 189 -24.27 -6.20 6.95
C SER A 189 -23.45 -6.42 5.70
N PHE A 190 -23.78 -5.74 4.60
CA PHE A 190 -23.12 -5.97 3.31
C PHE A 190 -21.68 -5.42 3.30
N ALA A 191 -21.44 -4.30 3.98
CA ALA A 191 -20.13 -3.73 4.25
C ALA A 191 -19.20 -4.72 4.94
N ASN A 192 -19.71 -5.50 5.90
CA ASN A 192 -18.92 -6.54 6.55
C ASN A 192 -18.61 -7.72 5.60
N PHE A 193 -19.51 -8.11 4.69
CA PHE A 193 -19.20 -9.10 3.64
C PHE A 193 -18.07 -8.62 2.71
N VAL A 194 -18.12 -7.36 2.27
CA VAL A 194 -17.04 -6.72 1.49
C VAL A 194 -15.75 -6.68 2.31
N GLY A 195 -15.88 -6.34 3.59
CA GLY A 195 -14.80 -6.31 4.57
C GLY A 195 -14.06 -7.64 4.71
N SER A 196 -14.77 -8.75 4.85
CA SER A 196 -14.18 -10.08 4.95
C SER A 196 -13.26 -10.41 3.79
N HIS A 197 -13.73 -10.20 2.55
CA HIS A 197 -12.91 -10.44 1.36
C HIS A 197 -11.72 -9.49 1.31
N PHE A 198 -11.92 -8.21 1.64
CA PHE A 198 -10.86 -7.22 1.67
C PHE A 198 -9.73 -7.65 2.62
N TRP A 199 -10.06 -8.06 3.84
CA TRP A 199 -9.09 -8.52 4.85
C TRP A 199 -8.47 -9.87 4.50
N ASN A 200 -9.24 -10.79 3.91
CA ASN A 200 -8.71 -12.07 3.42
C ASN A 200 -7.62 -11.88 2.36
N PHE A 201 -7.72 -10.86 1.49
CA PHE A 201 -6.64 -10.55 0.55
C PHE A 201 -5.37 -10.09 1.26
N GLN A 202 -5.51 -9.28 2.32
CA GLN A 202 -4.35 -8.78 3.05
C GLN A 202 -3.66 -9.90 3.83
N ASP A 203 -4.44 -10.76 4.49
CA ASP A 203 -3.96 -11.96 5.19
C ASP A 203 -3.26 -12.93 4.24
N GLU A 204 -3.83 -13.17 3.05
CA GLU A 204 -3.21 -14.02 2.04
C GLU A 204 -1.87 -13.44 1.56
N LEU A 205 -1.80 -12.14 1.31
CA LEU A 205 -0.56 -11.48 0.88
C LEU A 205 0.54 -11.61 1.95
N LEU A 206 0.19 -11.53 3.24
CA LEU A 206 1.13 -11.77 4.34
C LEU A 206 1.60 -13.24 4.35
N GLY A 207 0.67 -14.18 4.27
CA GLY A 207 0.99 -15.62 4.23
C GLY A 207 1.86 -16.00 3.05
N LEU A 208 1.56 -15.48 1.85
CA LEU A 208 2.36 -15.70 0.64
C LEU A 208 3.73 -15.02 0.72
N ALA A 209 3.87 -13.89 1.41
CA ALA A 209 5.18 -13.26 1.60
C ALA A 209 6.09 -14.09 2.52
N GLU A 210 5.52 -14.73 3.55
CA GLU A 210 6.24 -15.58 4.49
C GLU A 210 6.59 -16.98 3.96
N ASP A 211 5.76 -17.54 3.06
CA ASP A 211 5.96 -18.90 2.54
C ASP A 211 7.24 -19.03 1.69
N PRO A 212 8.21 -19.88 2.08
CA PRO A 212 9.40 -20.13 1.27
C PRO A 212 9.11 -20.68 -0.13
N GLN A 213 7.99 -21.37 -0.34
CA GLN A 213 7.62 -21.99 -1.62
C GLN A 213 6.79 -21.08 -2.53
N SER A 214 6.35 -19.92 -2.06
CA SER A 214 5.55 -18.99 -2.85
C SER A 214 6.36 -18.34 -3.98
N ASP A 215 5.63 -17.90 -5.01
CA ASP A 215 6.20 -17.18 -6.13
C ASP A 215 6.87 -15.87 -5.68
N LEU A 216 8.00 -15.55 -6.30
CA LEU A 216 8.79 -14.35 -5.99
C LEU A 216 7.99 -13.04 -6.16
N VAL A 217 6.93 -13.05 -6.96
CA VAL A 217 6.04 -11.89 -7.17
C VAL A 217 5.30 -11.49 -5.88
N PHE A 218 5.05 -12.45 -4.98
CA PHE A 218 4.40 -12.20 -3.70
C PHE A 218 5.40 -11.93 -2.56
N LYS A 219 6.71 -12.11 -2.78
CA LYS A 219 7.73 -11.84 -1.74
C LYS A 219 8.23 -10.40 -1.77
N ASN A 220 8.31 -9.81 -2.97
CA ASN A 220 8.81 -8.45 -3.16
C ASN A 220 7.65 -7.45 -3.33
N GLN A 221 6.75 -7.39 -2.34
CA GLN A 221 5.52 -6.60 -2.48
C GLN A 221 5.78 -5.08 -2.46
N CYS A 222 6.85 -4.60 -1.82
CA CYS A 222 7.05 -3.16 -1.53
C CYS A 222 5.77 -2.49 -0.97
N LEU A 223 4.97 -3.29 -0.25
CA LEU A 223 3.75 -2.89 0.43
C LEU A 223 4.03 -2.93 1.93
N ASP A 224 3.74 -1.83 2.59
CA ASP A 224 3.73 -1.70 4.04
C ASP A 224 2.34 -2.07 4.55
N MET A 225 2.25 -3.24 5.20
CA MET A 225 0.99 -3.76 5.74
C MET A 225 0.65 -3.17 7.11
N ASP A 226 1.63 -2.58 7.81
CA ASP A 226 1.44 -1.93 9.12
C ASP A 226 0.62 -0.63 9.00
N VAL A 227 0.46 -0.12 7.78
CA VAL A 227 -0.52 0.93 7.47
C VAL A 227 -1.94 0.50 7.88
N LEU A 228 -2.31 -0.76 7.68
CA LEU A 228 -3.64 -1.29 8.00
C LEU A 228 -3.66 -2.18 9.25
N TYR A 229 -2.53 -2.79 9.60
CA TYR A 229 -2.41 -3.73 10.71
C TYR A 229 -1.69 -3.10 11.90
N ARG A 230 -1.84 -3.74 13.05
CA ARG A 230 -1.13 -3.40 14.28
C ARG A 230 -0.46 -4.66 14.84
N THR A 231 0.73 -4.49 15.38
CA THR A 231 1.35 -5.45 16.27
C THR A 231 0.85 -5.20 17.69
N GLY A 232 0.41 -6.26 18.37
CA GLY A 232 -0.05 -6.21 19.76
C GLY A 232 0.43 -7.43 20.52
N GLU A 233 0.23 -7.44 21.83
CA GLU A 233 0.57 -8.59 22.68
C GLU A 233 -0.65 -9.06 23.46
N THR A 234 -0.89 -10.37 23.46
CA THR A 234 -1.89 -10.97 24.36
C THR A 234 -1.42 -10.88 25.81
N GLN A 235 -2.32 -11.13 26.78
CA GLN A 235 -1.96 -11.23 28.20
C GLN A 235 -0.91 -12.30 28.50
N LYS A 236 -0.70 -13.25 27.59
CA LYS A 236 0.32 -14.30 27.66
C LYS A 236 1.67 -13.88 27.05
N GLY A 237 1.79 -12.65 26.56
CA GLY A 237 2.96 -12.15 25.83
C GLY A 237 3.11 -12.75 24.43
N ILE A 238 2.05 -13.36 23.87
CA ILE A 238 2.06 -13.83 22.48
C ILE A 238 1.82 -12.62 21.58
N LEU A 239 2.74 -12.36 20.65
CA LEU A 239 2.60 -11.34 19.63
C LEU A 239 1.42 -11.66 18.73
N THR A 240 0.63 -10.64 18.44
CA THR A 240 -0.57 -10.67 17.59
C THR A 240 -0.43 -9.64 16.51
N TYR A 241 -0.92 -9.96 15.32
CA TYR A 241 -0.96 -9.05 14.19
C TYR A 241 -2.40 -8.94 13.71
N THR A 242 -3.08 -7.85 14.07
CA THR A 242 -4.52 -7.70 13.85
C THR A 242 -4.82 -6.45 13.03
N PRO A 243 -5.92 -6.40 12.26
CA PRO A 243 -6.34 -5.18 11.58
C PRO A 243 -6.67 -4.03 12.53
N ARG A 244 -6.43 -2.79 12.08
CA ARG A 244 -6.96 -1.56 12.68
C ARG A 244 -8.40 -1.34 12.21
N LEU A 245 -9.29 -2.22 12.67
CA LEU A 245 -10.68 -2.30 12.24
C LEU A 245 -11.64 -2.07 13.40
N VAL A 246 -12.69 -1.28 13.15
CA VAL A 246 -13.95 -1.30 13.91
C VAL A 246 -15.07 -1.71 12.95
N SER A 247 -15.70 -2.86 13.18
CA SER A 247 -16.84 -3.39 12.44
C SER A 247 -18.08 -3.33 13.32
N VAL A 248 -19.13 -2.71 12.79
CA VAL A 248 -20.45 -2.59 13.41
C VAL A 248 -21.43 -3.42 12.59
N GLY A 249 -21.97 -4.46 13.21
CA GLY A 249 -22.90 -5.40 12.60
C GLY A 249 -24.18 -5.58 13.43
N PHE A 250 -25.12 -6.33 12.88
CA PHE A 250 -26.33 -6.73 13.61
C PHE A 250 -26.00 -7.81 14.66
N GLN A 251 -26.74 -7.84 15.78
CA GLN A 251 -26.60 -8.91 16.76
C GLN A 251 -26.86 -10.29 16.14
N GLY A 252 -25.91 -11.22 16.29
CA GLY A 252 -25.98 -12.54 15.67
C GLY A 252 -25.40 -12.60 14.25
N SER A 253 -24.95 -11.48 13.69
CA SER A 253 -24.27 -11.47 12.36
C SER A 253 -22.87 -12.08 12.38
N LEU A 254 -22.30 -12.35 13.56
CA LEU A 254 -21.00 -13.00 13.73
C LEU A 254 -21.02 -14.52 13.52
N GLY A 255 -22.21 -15.14 13.45
CA GLY A 255 -22.36 -16.57 13.23
C GLY A 255 -21.67 -17.42 14.30
N SER A 256 -20.61 -18.13 13.91
CA SER A 256 -19.81 -18.97 14.82
C SER A 256 -18.68 -18.22 15.55
N LEU A 257 -18.40 -16.97 15.19
CA LEU A 257 -17.34 -16.15 15.79
C LEU A 257 -17.84 -15.47 17.08
N SER A 258 -16.98 -15.42 18.11
CA SER A 258 -17.27 -14.65 19.32
C SER A 258 -17.07 -13.15 19.10
N SER A 259 -17.89 -12.31 19.73
CA SER A 259 -17.72 -10.85 19.73
C SER A 259 -16.40 -10.37 20.35
N ARG A 260 -15.72 -11.20 21.15
CA ARG A 260 -14.37 -10.92 21.68
C ARG A 260 -13.25 -11.42 20.75
N GLY A 261 -13.58 -11.97 19.59
CA GLY A 261 -12.63 -12.63 18.69
C GLY A 261 -12.16 -13.98 19.25
N THR A 262 -11.12 -14.54 18.63
CA THR A 262 -10.53 -15.84 19.02
C THR A 262 -9.30 -15.72 19.92
N LEU A 263 -8.66 -14.54 19.94
CA LEU A 263 -7.33 -14.32 20.51
C LEU A 263 -7.27 -14.27 22.05
N TYR A 264 -8.36 -13.85 22.72
CA TYR A 264 -8.35 -13.53 24.16
C TYR A 264 -9.31 -14.39 25.00
N ASN A 265 -9.69 -15.58 24.49
CA ASN A 265 -10.77 -16.44 24.98
C ASN A 265 -10.58 -17.11 26.37
N GLU A 266 -9.63 -16.65 27.19
CA GLU A 266 -9.39 -17.28 28.51
C GLU A 266 -9.96 -16.53 29.71
N ILE A 267 -10.67 -15.42 29.50
CA ILE A 267 -11.44 -14.81 30.58
C ILE A 267 -12.81 -15.51 30.59
N PRO A 268 -13.13 -16.39 31.58
CA PRO A 268 -14.48 -16.90 31.73
C PRO A 268 -15.43 -15.70 31.80
N PRO A 269 -16.64 -15.81 31.25
CA PRO A 269 -17.56 -14.67 31.17
C PRO A 269 -17.69 -14.06 32.57
N VAL A 270 -17.12 -12.87 32.77
CA VAL A 270 -17.61 -11.97 33.80
C VAL A 270 -19.01 -11.65 33.29
N PRO A 271 -20.08 -12.06 33.98
CA PRO A 271 -21.42 -11.81 33.51
C PRO A 271 -21.57 -10.31 33.26
N SER A 272 -21.79 -9.93 32.01
CA SER A 272 -22.03 -8.54 31.62
C SER A 272 -23.32 -7.96 32.23
N ASP A 273 -24.08 -8.80 32.96
CA ASP A 273 -25.25 -8.41 33.73
C ASP A 273 -25.05 -8.66 35.23
N VAL A 274 -24.17 -7.88 35.85
CA VAL A 274 -24.50 -7.35 37.18
C VAL A 274 -24.64 -5.86 37.03
N VAL A 275 -25.74 -5.45 36.40
CA VAL A 275 -26.33 -4.15 36.65
C VAL A 275 -26.52 -4.06 38.16
N SER A 276 -25.57 -3.41 38.84
CA SER A 276 -25.52 -3.32 40.31
C SER A 276 -26.69 -2.52 40.88
N THR A 277 -27.57 -2.01 40.01
CA THR A 277 -28.74 -1.19 40.28
C THR A 277 -30.07 -1.93 40.05
N TRP A 278 -30.08 -3.18 39.56
CA TRP A 278 -31.31 -3.94 39.30
C TRP A 278 -31.46 -5.11 40.28
N THR A 279 -32.54 -5.12 41.07
CA THR A 279 -32.84 -6.16 42.08
C THR A 279 -33.87 -7.20 41.62
N GLY A 280 -34.15 -7.25 40.31
CA GLY A 280 -35.10 -8.20 39.71
C GLY A 280 -34.48 -9.59 39.46
N ASN A 281 -35.32 -10.61 39.31
CA ASN A 281 -34.86 -11.93 38.86
C ASN A 281 -34.44 -11.84 37.38
N VAL A 282 -33.14 -12.04 37.11
CA VAL A 282 -32.59 -12.19 35.75
C VAL A 282 -32.67 -13.67 35.37
N SER A 283 -33.32 -13.98 34.26
CA SER A 283 -33.25 -15.29 33.62
C SER A 283 -32.35 -15.20 32.39
N THR A 284 -31.14 -15.75 32.47
CA THR A 284 -30.23 -15.83 31.33
C THR A 284 -30.62 -17.00 30.43
N HIS A 285 -30.95 -16.72 29.18
CA HIS A 285 -31.13 -17.73 28.14
C HIS A 285 -29.86 -17.79 27.29
N SER A 286 -29.22 -18.96 27.22
CA SER A 286 -28.05 -19.21 26.36
C SER A 286 -28.44 -20.14 25.22
N SER A 287 -28.11 -19.80 23.99
CA SER A 287 -28.19 -20.71 22.84
C SER A 287 -26.90 -21.53 22.70
N GLU A 288 -26.99 -22.68 22.02
CA GLU A 288 -25.78 -23.41 21.63
C GLU A 288 -24.97 -22.60 20.60
N PRO A 289 -23.63 -22.61 20.66
CA PRO A 289 -22.79 -21.97 19.64
C PRO A 289 -23.08 -22.52 18.25
N GLN A 290 -23.13 -21.64 17.25
CA GLN A 290 -23.30 -22.08 15.87
C GLN A 290 -22.11 -22.95 15.42
N LYS A 291 -22.41 -24.00 14.65
CA LYS A 291 -21.41 -24.93 14.16
C LYS A 291 -20.58 -24.28 13.06
N LYS A 292 -19.25 -24.28 13.22
CA LYS A 292 -18.29 -23.88 12.19
C LYS A 292 -18.49 -24.69 10.90
N ASN A 293 -18.39 -24.05 9.74
CA ASN A 293 -18.40 -24.74 8.44
C ASN A 293 -17.08 -25.50 8.20
N LEU A 294 -16.98 -26.21 7.07
CA LEU A 294 -15.78 -27.01 6.76
C LEU A 294 -14.51 -26.15 6.61
N PHE A 295 -14.64 -24.91 6.12
CA PHE A 295 -13.53 -23.98 5.96
C PHE A 295 -12.96 -23.52 7.31
N LEU A 296 -13.83 -23.07 8.22
CA LEU A 296 -13.41 -22.63 9.55
C LEU A 296 -12.84 -23.80 10.38
N GLN A 297 -13.37 -25.02 10.18
CA GLN A 297 -12.78 -26.23 10.79
C GLN A 297 -11.37 -26.51 10.27
N SER A 298 -11.12 -26.36 8.95
CA SER A 298 -9.77 -26.54 8.41
C SER A 298 -8.79 -25.50 8.92
N LEU A 299 -9.22 -24.25 9.13
CA LEU A 299 -8.36 -23.22 9.74
C LEU A 299 -7.96 -23.57 11.18
N ASP A 300 -8.91 -24.05 12.00
CA ASP A 300 -8.62 -24.50 13.37
C ASP A 300 -7.61 -25.67 13.38
N GLU A 301 -7.76 -26.62 12.46
CA GLU A 301 -6.84 -27.76 12.29
C GLU A 301 -5.43 -27.28 11.93
N GLU A 302 -5.31 -26.34 10.99
CA GLU A 302 -4.02 -25.76 10.59
C GLU A 302 -3.33 -24.97 11.73
N GLU A 303 -4.08 -24.21 12.52
CA GLU A 303 -3.54 -23.51 13.70
C GLU A 303 -3.05 -24.49 14.76
N GLN A 304 -3.79 -25.57 15.03
CA GLN A 304 -3.38 -26.61 15.97
C GLN A 304 -2.13 -27.36 15.49
N GLU A 305 -2.02 -27.64 14.19
CA GLU A 305 -0.81 -28.23 13.59
C GLU A 305 0.40 -27.29 13.77
N LYS A 306 0.25 -25.99 13.51
CA LYS A 306 1.32 -24.99 13.71
C LYS A 306 1.79 -24.95 15.17
N LEU A 307 0.88 -25.03 16.14
CA LEU A 307 1.22 -25.03 17.57
C LEU A 307 1.84 -26.37 18.03
N GLY A 308 1.47 -27.48 17.40
CA GLY A 308 1.95 -28.84 17.72
C GLY A 308 3.35 -29.20 17.17
N THR A 309 3.90 -28.41 16.22
CA THR A 309 5.14 -28.75 15.48
C THR A 309 6.44 -28.50 16.28
N MET A 310 6.41 -28.50 17.61
CA MET A 310 7.64 -28.67 18.42
C MET A 310 8.06 -30.13 18.60
N ASN A 311 7.21 -31.12 18.26
CA ASN A 311 7.57 -32.54 18.32
C ASN A 311 6.95 -33.35 17.17
N GLY A 312 7.75 -33.65 16.14
CA GLY A 312 7.51 -34.79 15.25
C GLY A 312 7.20 -34.48 13.79
N THR A 313 8.09 -34.97 12.92
CA THR A 313 7.97 -35.34 11.50
C THR A 313 6.72 -34.89 10.73
N LYS A 314 6.88 -33.98 9.77
CA LYS A 314 5.88 -33.70 8.72
C LYS A 314 5.53 -35.00 7.98
N SER A 315 4.40 -35.61 8.33
CA SER A 315 3.78 -36.66 7.52
C SER A 315 3.24 -35.99 6.26
N GLY A 316 3.79 -36.32 5.09
CA GLY A 316 3.26 -35.85 3.82
C GLY A 316 1.80 -36.30 3.67
N LYS A 317 0.85 -35.39 3.88
CA LYS A 317 -0.55 -35.60 3.49
C LYS A 317 -0.54 -35.88 1.98
N ASP A 318 -1.15 -37.00 1.60
CA ASP A 318 -1.24 -37.45 0.21
C ASP A 318 -1.97 -36.40 -0.62
N ASP A 319 -1.34 -35.89 -1.70
CA ASP A 319 -1.79 -34.74 -2.51
C ASP A 319 -3.20 -34.93 -3.12
N SER A 320 -3.68 -36.18 -3.14
CA SER A 320 -5.03 -36.54 -3.57
C SER A 320 -6.09 -36.26 -2.50
N GLN A 321 -5.79 -36.44 -1.22
CA GLN A 321 -6.73 -36.23 -0.11
C GLN A 321 -6.94 -34.74 0.17
N SER A 322 -5.88 -33.93 0.11
CA SER A 322 -5.97 -32.46 0.23
C SER A 322 -6.84 -31.84 -0.86
N LYS A 323 -6.70 -32.30 -2.12
CA LYS A 323 -7.54 -31.86 -3.24
C LYS A 323 -9.02 -32.19 -3.05
N ILE A 324 -9.34 -33.37 -2.51
CA ILE A 324 -10.73 -33.77 -2.21
C ILE A 324 -11.32 -32.89 -1.09
N GLN A 325 -10.55 -32.66 -0.03
CA GLN A 325 -10.95 -31.81 1.09
C GLN A 325 -11.20 -30.37 0.61
N ASN A 326 -10.27 -29.79 -0.15
CA ASN A 326 -10.40 -28.43 -0.68
C ASN A 326 -11.62 -28.27 -1.60
N LYS A 327 -11.93 -29.29 -2.41
CA LYS A 327 -13.14 -29.29 -3.24
C LYS A 327 -14.42 -29.29 -2.40
N ALA A 328 -14.47 -30.08 -1.33
CA ALA A 328 -15.61 -30.10 -0.41
C ALA A 328 -15.76 -28.77 0.34
N ILE A 329 -14.66 -28.12 0.70
CA ILE A 329 -14.67 -26.79 1.31
C ILE A 329 -15.29 -25.75 0.36
N VAL A 330 -14.84 -25.71 -0.90
CA VAL A 330 -15.42 -24.80 -1.90
C VAL A 330 -16.92 -25.04 -2.07
N GLU A 331 -17.36 -26.29 -2.23
CA GLU A 331 -18.78 -26.62 -2.37
C GLU A 331 -19.61 -26.18 -1.14
N SER A 332 -19.03 -26.30 0.06
CA SER A 332 -19.65 -25.81 1.30
C SER A 332 -19.76 -24.29 1.33
N LEU A 333 -18.79 -23.55 0.80
CA LEU A 333 -18.80 -22.09 0.78
C LEU A 333 -19.76 -21.53 -0.28
N GLU A 334 -19.75 -22.10 -1.48
CA GLU A 334 -20.61 -21.65 -2.59
C GLU A 334 -22.11 -21.69 -2.27
N ASN A 335 -22.53 -22.58 -1.35
CA ASN A 335 -23.93 -22.80 -1.01
C ASN A 335 -24.27 -22.54 0.48
N GLY A 336 -23.27 -22.44 1.36
CA GLY A 336 -23.46 -22.47 2.81
C GLY A 336 -23.14 -21.17 3.54
N VAL A 337 -22.63 -20.15 2.85
CA VAL A 337 -22.31 -18.85 3.49
C VAL A 337 -23.59 -18.12 3.85
N GLN A 338 -23.77 -17.86 5.15
CA GLN A 338 -24.88 -17.07 5.70
C GLN A 338 -24.36 -15.80 6.39
N PHE A 339 -23.19 -15.88 7.00
CA PHE A 339 -22.55 -14.80 7.74
C PHE A 339 -21.25 -14.38 7.06
N TRP A 340 -20.88 -13.11 7.19
CA TRP A 340 -19.63 -12.60 6.64
C TRP A 340 -18.39 -13.23 7.29
N THR A 341 -18.55 -13.75 8.52
CA THR A 341 -17.50 -14.46 9.28
C THR A 341 -17.29 -15.89 8.81
N ASP A 342 -18.23 -16.50 8.06
CA ASP A 342 -18.15 -17.89 7.60
C ASP A 342 -16.93 -18.17 6.72
N TYR A 343 -16.40 -17.12 6.09
CA TYR A 343 -15.25 -17.20 5.19
C TYR A 343 -14.15 -16.22 5.60
N SER A 344 -14.15 -15.72 6.85
CA SER A 344 -13.10 -14.81 7.31
C SER A 344 -11.89 -15.60 7.82
N LYS A 345 -10.70 -15.27 7.29
CA LYS A 345 -9.41 -15.80 7.75
C LYS A 345 -8.85 -15.05 8.95
N VAL A 346 -9.22 -13.78 9.05
CA VAL A 346 -8.47 -12.83 9.86
C VAL A 346 -8.87 -12.92 11.32
N GLN A 347 -7.86 -12.84 12.18
CA GLN A 347 -8.05 -12.77 13.62
C GLN A 347 -8.31 -11.31 14.04
N TYR A 348 -9.45 -11.08 14.69
CA TYR A 348 -9.87 -9.75 15.12
C TYR A 348 -9.47 -9.46 16.56
N HIS A 349 -9.17 -8.19 16.83
CA HIS A 349 -8.99 -7.70 18.18
C HIS A 349 -10.35 -7.64 18.92
N PRO A 350 -10.41 -7.82 20.26
CA PRO A 350 -11.68 -7.72 21.00
C PRO A 350 -12.39 -6.37 20.89
N GLN A 351 -11.66 -5.30 20.56
CA GLN A 351 -12.23 -3.97 20.31
C GLN A 351 -12.70 -3.78 18.86
N SER A 352 -12.45 -4.74 17.98
CA SER A 352 -12.79 -4.61 16.56
C SER A 352 -14.25 -4.89 16.24
N LEU A 353 -14.93 -5.75 17.01
CA LEU A 353 -16.27 -6.21 16.66
C LEU A 353 -17.31 -5.60 17.60
N TYR A 354 -18.34 -4.97 17.02
CA TYR A 354 -19.48 -4.43 17.74
C TYR A 354 -20.79 -4.97 17.17
N GLU A 355 -21.59 -5.59 18.03
CA GLU A 355 -22.93 -6.08 17.69
C GLU A 355 -23.98 -5.08 18.19
N LEU A 356 -24.70 -4.47 17.26
CA LEU A 356 -25.80 -3.57 17.56
C LEU A 356 -27.03 -4.39 17.95
N ASN A 357 -27.43 -4.25 19.22
CA ASN A 357 -28.58 -4.97 19.78
C ASN A 357 -29.86 -4.15 19.61
N GLY A 358 -30.97 -4.78 19.25
CA GLY A 358 -32.28 -4.13 19.19
C GLY A 358 -33.44 -5.12 19.26
N LEU A 359 -34.67 -4.61 19.24
CA LEU A 359 -35.89 -5.44 19.23
C LEU A 359 -36.19 -6.05 17.85
N TRP A 360 -35.31 -5.85 16.88
CA TRP A 360 -35.44 -6.35 15.51
C TRP A 360 -34.97 -7.80 15.47
N MET A 361 -35.60 -8.62 14.64
CA MET A 361 -35.19 -10.02 14.48
C MET A 361 -34.24 -10.21 13.29
N ASP A 362 -34.31 -9.34 12.28
CA ASP A 362 -33.53 -9.42 11.02
C ASP A 362 -33.12 -8.05 10.46
N VAL A 363 -32.08 -8.03 9.60
CA VAL A 363 -31.61 -6.82 8.87
C VAL A 363 -32.71 -6.19 8.01
N GLN A 364 -33.64 -7.00 7.48
CA GLN A 364 -34.77 -6.51 6.68
C GLN A 364 -35.81 -5.72 7.51
N GLU A 365 -35.86 -5.94 8.83
CA GLU A 365 -36.71 -5.15 9.73
C GLU A 365 -36.03 -3.84 10.14
N PHE A 366 -34.69 -3.78 10.05
CA PHE A 366 -33.86 -2.59 10.23
C PHE A 366 -33.66 -1.83 8.91
N ASP A 367 -34.72 -1.60 8.14
CA ASP A 367 -34.71 -0.91 6.82
C ASP A 367 -35.17 0.56 6.91
N ASN A 368 -34.95 1.21 8.06
CA ASN A 368 -35.43 2.56 8.33
C ASN A 368 -34.29 3.45 8.86
N TYR A 369 -34.05 4.58 8.19
CA TYR A 369 -33.02 5.54 8.56
C TYR A 369 -33.15 6.04 10.00
N GLY A 370 -34.37 6.43 10.40
CA GLY A 370 -34.64 6.97 11.75
C GLY A 370 -34.33 5.96 12.85
N LEU A 371 -34.70 4.68 12.64
CA LEU A 371 -34.34 3.62 13.59
C LEU A 371 -32.83 3.49 13.74
N GLY A 372 -32.07 3.67 12.66
CA GLY A 372 -30.61 3.68 12.69
C GLY A 372 -30.01 4.82 13.51
N ARG A 373 -30.52 6.03 13.27
CA ARG A 373 -30.14 7.24 14.01
C ARG A 373 -30.41 7.10 15.51
N ASP A 374 -31.61 6.62 15.85
CA ASP A 374 -32.02 6.40 17.23
C ASP A 374 -31.17 5.30 17.88
N ALA A 375 -30.90 4.19 17.17
CA ALA A 375 -30.12 3.07 17.68
C ALA A 375 -28.69 3.44 18.09
N PHE A 376 -28.07 4.42 17.43
CA PHE A 376 -26.74 4.92 17.75
C PHE A 376 -26.78 5.91 18.94
N SER A 377 -27.80 6.77 18.96
CA SER A 377 -27.99 7.80 20.00
C SER A 377 -28.50 7.24 21.33
N GLU A 378 -29.18 6.09 21.31
CA GLU A 378 -29.74 5.45 22.48
C GLU A 378 -28.69 4.70 23.33
N GLY A 379 -28.82 4.78 24.66
CA GLY A 379 -28.21 3.82 25.59
C GLY A 379 -26.67 3.81 25.64
N LEU A 380 -26.01 4.96 25.41
CA LEU A 380 -24.54 5.11 25.38
C LEU A 380 -23.84 4.28 24.29
N ARG A 381 -24.58 3.72 23.33
CA ARG A 381 -24.02 2.83 22.30
C ARG A 381 -23.04 3.56 21.39
N GLY A 382 -23.38 4.76 20.94
CA GLY A 382 -22.48 5.61 20.17
C GLY A 382 -21.18 5.92 20.91
N GLU A 383 -21.23 6.15 22.23
CA GLU A 383 -20.03 6.33 23.05
C GLU A 383 -19.18 5.06 23.10
N GLU A 384 -19.81 3.89 23.25
CA GLU A 384 -19.13 2.58 23.28
C GLU A 384 -18.42 2.24 21.96
N ILE A 385 -19.04 2.57 20.82
CA ILE A 385 -18.46 2.42 19.48
C ILE A 385 -17.30 3.41 19.31
N THR A 386 -17.47 4.65 19.77
CA THR A 386 -16.43 5.68 19.67
C THR A 386 -15.22 5.34 20.56
N GLU A 387 -15.42 4.77 21.74
CA GLU A 387 -14.34 4.31 22.62
C GLU A 387 -13.50 3.19 21.97
N ARG A 388 -14.15 2.26 21.27
CA ARG A 388 -13.46 1.23 20.47
C ARG A 388 -12.59 1.83 19.38
N LEU A 389 -13.10 2.86 18.70
CA LEU A 389 -12.32 3.58 17.70
C LEU A 389 -11.12 4.29 18.33
N ARG A 390 -11.33 4.98 19.46
CA ARG A 390 -10.28 5.69 20.20
C ARG A 390 -9.11 4.79 20.55
N PHE A 391 -9.37 3.55 20.97
CA PHE A 391 -8.33 2.54 21.20
C PHE A 391 -7.36 2.38 20.03
N PHE A 392 -7.86 2.26 18.80
CA PHE A 392 -6.99 2.10 17.62
C PHE A 392 -6.28 3.39 17.23
N ILE A 393 -6.93 4.53 17.44
CA ILE A 393 -6.40 5.85 17.13
C ILE A 393 -5.23 6.19 18.05
N GLU A 394 -5.36 5.95 19.35
CA GLU A 394 -4.32 6.25 20.35
C GLU A 394 -3.04 5.43 20.14
N GLU A 395 -3.14 4.25 19.54
CA GLU A 395 -1.99 3.44 19.15
C GLU A 395 -1.30 3.92 17.87
N CYS A 396 -1.93 4.78 17.07
CA CYS A 396 -1.32 5.26 15.82
C CYS A 396 -0.35 6.41 16.08
N ASN A 397 0.80 6.39 15.42
CA ASN A 397 1.74 7.50 15.47
C ASN A 397 1.31 8.66 14.57
N HIS A 398 0.81 8.37 13.37
CA HIS A 398 0.35 9.38 12.43
C HIS A 398 -0.74 8.86 11.49
N ILE A 399 -2.00 9.15 11.83
CA ILE A 399 -3.14 8.76 11.00
C ILE A 399 -3.20 9.62 9.74
N GLN A 400 -3.10 8.98 8.56
CA GLN A 400 -3.26 9.69 7.28
C GLN A 400 -4.71 9.86 6.85
N GLY A 401 -5.62 9.01 7.34
CA GLY A 401 -7.04 9.08 7.02
C GLY A 401 -7.87 7.95 7.63
N PHE A 402 -9.19 8.15 7.65
CA PHE A 402 -10.16 7.10 7.97
C PHE A 402 -10.70 6.48 6.68
N GLN A 403 -10.74 5.15 6.63
CA GLN A 403 -11.37 4.40 5.55
C GLN A 403 -12.72 3.87 6.04
N PHE A 404 -13.82 4.36 5.47
CA PHE A 404 -15.17 3.89 5.78
C PHE A 404 -15.71 3.00 4.67
N ILE A 405 -16.26 1.83 5.04
CA ILE A 405 -17.06 0.98 4.16
C ILE A 405 -18.45 0.87 4.80
N VAL A 406 -19.46 1.39 4.12
CA VAL A 406 -20.78 1.63 4.74
C VAL A 406 -21.89 1.12 3.82
N ASP A 407 -22.88 0.44 4.39
CA ASP A 407 -24.13 0.13 3.71
C ASP A 407 -24.88 1.44 3.38
N ASP A 408 -25.10 1.68 2.10
CA ASP A 408 -25.75 2.93 1.66
C ASP A 408 -27.29 2.92 1.83
N SER A 409 -27.85 1.76 2.15
CA SER A 409 -29.27 1.48 2.39
C SER A 409 -29.53 0.93 3.80
N GLY A 410 -30.81 0.88 4.19
CA GLY A 410 -31.24 0.41 5.51
C GLY A 410 -30.80 1.29 6.69
N GLY A 411 -31.10 0.83 7.90
CA GLY A 411 -30.84 1.57 9.15
C GLY A 411 -29.34 1.74 9.46
N PHE A 412 -28.47 0.87 8.93
CA PHE A 412 -27.03 1.02 9.11
C PHE A 412 -26.47 2.28 8.46
N SER A 413 -27.13 2.79 7.40
CA SER A 413 -26.77 4.09 6.83
C SER A 413 -26.99 5.26 7.80
N GLY A 414 -28.02 5.17 8.66
CA GLY A 414 -28.27 6.13 9.75
C GLY A 414 -27.23 6.02 10.86
N VAL A 415 -26.93 4.80 11.30
CA VAL A 415 -25.86 4.53 12.29
C VAL A 415 -24.52 5.08 11.80
N ALA A 416 -24.18 4.84 10.53
CA ALA A 416 -22.94 5.32 9.94
C ALA A 416 -22.88 6.84 9.83
N ALA A 417 -24.00 7.50 9.51
CA ALA A 417 -24.05 8.96 9.43
C ALA A 417 -23.80 9.62 10.80
N GLU A 418 -24.43 9.11 11.87
CA GLU A 418 -24.19 9.62 13.23
C GLU A 418 -22.77 9.32 13.71
N PHE A 419 -22.22 8.14 13.38
CA PHE A 419 -20.85 7.81 13.72
C PHE A 419 -19.83 8.70 12.98
N LEU A 420 -20.08 9.00 11.71
CA LEU A 420 -19.27 9.93 10.92
C LEU A 420 -19.34 11.36 11.46
N GLU A 421 -20.50 11.80 11.93
CA GLU A 421 -20.67 13.12 12.56
C GLU A 421 -19.79 13.23 13.82
N ASN A 422 -19.84 12.23 14.72
CA ASN A 422 -18.96 12.18 15.90
C ASN A 422 -17.47 12.24 15.54
N ILE A 423 -17.05 11.53 14.48
CA ILE A 423 -15.65 11.53 14.02
C ILE A 423 -15.26 12.88 13.41
N ALA A 424 -16.16 13.51 12.65
CA ALA A 424 -15.91 14.83 12.09
C ALA A 424 -15.72 15.89 13.19
N ASP A 425 -16.43 15.75 14.30
CA ASP A 425 -16.30 16.63 15.46
C ASP A 425 -15.02 16.36 16.27
N GLU A 426 -14.68 15.10 16.53
CA GLU A 426 -13.52 14.74 17.37
C GLU A 426 -12.18 14.77 16.60
N TYR A 427 -12.18 14.39 15.32
CA TYR A 427 -10.99 14.21 14.49
C TYR A 427 -11.01 15.07 13.22
N SER A 428 -11.38 16.36 13.35
CA SER A 428 -11.62 17.29 12.23
C SER A 428 -10.48 17.44 11.21
N ASN A 429 -9.23 17.14 11.61
CA ASN A 429 -8.04 17.28 10.76
C ASN A 429 -7.72 16.02 9.94
N VAL A 430 -8.36 14.89 10.25
CA VAL A 430 -8.11 13.62 9.60
C VAL A 430 -9.14 13.44 8.46
N PRO A 431 -8.70 13.26 7.20
CA PRO A 431 -9.64 13.12 6.10
C PRO A 431 -10.36 11.77 6.15
N VAL A 432 -11.65 11.78 5.82
CA VAL A 432 -12.46 10.57 5.67
C VAL A 432 -12.65 10.24 4.19
N LEU A 433 -12.27 9.02 3.83
CA LEU A 433 -12.53 8.38 2.55
C LEU A 433 -13.67 7.37 2.72
N LEU A 434 -14.80 7.63 2.08
CA LEU A 434 -16.03 6.88 2.28
C LEU A 434 -16.41 6.05 1.05
N TYR A 435 -16.54 4.74 1.23
CA TYR A 435 -17.06 3.79 0.25
C TYR A 435 -18.48 3.39 0.63
N ASN A 436 -19.45 3.87 -0.15
CA ASN A 436 -20.86 3.51 0.01
C ASN A 436 -21.12 2.24 -0.79
N VAL A 437 -21.31 1.11 -0.11
CA VAL A 437 -21.56 -0.18 -0.75
C VAL A 437 -23.05 -0.50 -0.73
N ARG A 438 -23.54 -1.07 -1.84
CA ARG A 438 -24.93 -1.55 -1.96
C ARG A 438 -24.98 -2.99 -2.42
N ASP A 439 -25.73 -3.81 -1.68
CA ASP A 439 -26.07 -5.17 -2.09
C ASP A 439 -26.95 -5.14 -3.36
N PRO A 440 -26.60 -5.87 -4.45
CA PRO A 440 -27.46 -6.02 -5.62
C PRO A 440 -28.91 -6.41 -5.29
N VAL A 441 -29.15 -7.20 -4.23
CA VAL A 441 -30.49 -7.60 -3.78
C VAL A 441 -31.32 -6.39 -3.33
N SER A 442 -30.68 -5.31 -2.85
CA SER A 442 -31.37 -4.08 -2.44
C SER A 442 -32.03 -3.33 -3.61
N TYR A 443 -31.63 -3.61 -4.86
CA TYR A 443 -32.25 -3.03 -6.06
C TYR A 443 -33.49 -3.80 -6.55
N MET A 444 -33.87 -4.89 -5.87
CA MET A 444 -35.07 -5.65 -6.21
C MET A 444 -36.31 -4.74 -6.21
N LYS A 445 -37.18 -4.95 -7.21
CA LYS A 445 -38.32 -4.04 -7.45
C LYS A 445 -39.20 -3.92 -6.20
N PRO A 446 -39.48 -2.69 -5.73
CA PRO A 446 -40.32 -2.49 -4.55
C PRO A 446 -41.71 -3.10 -4.78
N ARG A 447 -42.23 -3.77 -3.74
CA ARG A 447 -43.53 -4.48 -3.82
C ARG A 447 -44.71 -3.51 -3.83
N SER A 448 -44.50 -2.27 -3.39
CA SER A 448 -45.54 -1.24 -3.32
C SER A 448 -44.99 0.14 -3.70
N ARG A 449 -45.89 1.04 -4.13
CA ARG A 449 -45.55 2.44 -4.40
C ARG A 449 -45.02 3.16 -3.15
N LYS A 450 -45.53 2.83 -1.96
CA LYS A 450 -45.05 3.41 -0.69
C LYS A 450 -43.59 3.00 -0.43
N GLN A 451 -43.26 1.74 -0.64
CA GLN A 451 -41.89 1.24 -0.48
C GLN A 451 -40.93 1.88 -1.49
N ALA A 452 -41.36 2.05 -2.75
CA ALA A 452 -40.57 2.74 -3.76
C ALA A 452 -40.25 4.19 -3.36
N ILE A 453 -41.26 4.91 -2.85
CA ILE A 453 -41.09 6.30 -2.37
C ILE A 453 -40.14 6.32 -1.16
N SER A 454 -40.31 5.40 -0.21
CA SER A 454 -39.46 5.26 0.96
C SER A 454 -38.00 5.04 0.57
N GLN A 455 -37.71 4.07 -0.31
CA GLN A 455 -36.35 3.77 -0.78
C GLN A 455 -35.72 4.97 -1.50
N ASN A 456 -36.46 5.64 -2.40
CA ASN A 456 -35.95 6.81 -3.11
C ASN A 456 -35.61 7.98 -2.18
N LEU A 457 -36.39 8.18 -1.11
CA LEU A 457 -36.13 9.19 -0.09
C LEU A 457 -34.96 8.80 0.80
N HIS A 458 -34.90 7.53 1.19
CA HIS A 458 -33.80 6.96 1.95
C HIS A 458 -32.47 7.18 1.24
N ASP A 459 -32.40 6.83 -0.05
CA ASP A 459 -31.21 6.99 -0.90
C ASP A 459 -30.72 8.44 -0.97
N ALA A 460 -31.66 9.40 -1.04
CA ALA A 460 -31.31 10.82 -1.09
C ALA A 460 -30.79 11.33 0.25
N ILE A 461 -31.46 11.00 1.35
CA ILE A 461 -31.08 11.42 2.70
C ILE A 461 -29.77 10.79 3.13
N SER A 462 -29.68 9.46 3.05
CA SER A 462 -28.49 8.68 3.40
C SER A 462 -27.27 9.25 2.70
N PHE A 463 -27.35 9.40 1.37
CA PHE A 463 -26.24 9.95 0.58
C PHE A 463 -25.88 11.39 0.99
N SER A 464 -26.87 12.27 1.19
CA SER A 464 -26.61 13.66 1.59
C SER A 464 -25.99 13.78 2.98
N ARG A 465 -26.47 13.00 3.96
CA ARG A 465 -25.95 13.02 5.33
C ARG A 465 -24.54 12.44 5.39
N LEU A 466 -24.31 11.29 4.77
CA LEU A 466 -22.98 10.67 4.68
C LEU A 466 -21.96 11.57 3.97
N SER A 467 -22.35 12.21 2.87
CA SER A 467 -21.45 13.09 2.11
C SER A 467 -21.06 14.38 2.86
N SER A 468 -21.88 14.84 3.80
CA SER A 468 -21.61 16.05 4.59
C SER A 468 -20.37 15.95 5.49
N PHE A 469 -20.01 14.71 5.89
CA PHE A 469 -18.94 14.45 6.86
C PHE A 469 -17.69 13.80 6.24
N CYS A 470 -17.63 13.66 4.92
CA CYS A 470 -16.48 13.07 4.24
C CYS A 470 -15.78 14.07 3.29
N LYS A 471 -14.56 13.75 2.87
CA LYS A 471 -13.83 14.55 1.87
C LYS A 471 -13.90 13.95 0.47
N LEU A 472 -14.11 12.64 0.39
CA LEU A 472 -14.31 11.92 -0.86
C LEU A 472 -15.29 10.78 -0.61
N ILE A 473 -16.30 10.67 -1.47
CA ILE A 473 -17.31 9.60 -1.43
C ILE A 473 -17.30 8.84 -2.75
N VAL A 474 -17.29 7.52 -2.63
CA VAL A 474 -17.26 6.58 -3.76
C VAL A 474 -18.48 5.65 -3.63
N PRO A 475 -19.54 5.87 -4.42
CA PRO A 475 -20.66 4.94 -4.46
C PRO A 475 -20.28 3.69 -5.26
N VAL A 476 -20.50 2.52 -4.67
CA VAL A 476 -20.16 1.20 -5.21
C VAL A 476 -21.37 0.28 -5.06
N GLY A 477 -21.89 -0.25 -6.17
CA GLY A 477 -23.04 -1.15 -6.08
C GLY A 477 -23.86 -1.14 -7.35
N LEU A 478 -23.57 -2.03 -8.29
CA LEU A 478 -24.39 -2.16 -9.50
C LEU A 478 -25.69 -2.92 -9.20
N PRO A 479 -26.81 -2.57 -9.85
CA PRO A 479 -28.05 -3.32 -9.74
C PRO A 479 -27.99 -4.75 -10.27
N SER A 480 -27.14 -5.01 -11.26
CA SER A 480 -26.94 -6.37 -11.82
C SER A 480 -25.51 -6.53 -12.34
N PRO A 481 -24.51 -6.76 -11.45
CA PRO A 481 -23.15 -7.07 -11.84
C PRO A 481 -23.07 -8.20 -12.87
N SER A 482 -23.91 -9.24 -12.74
CA SER A 482 -23.99 -10.37 -13.67
C SER A 482 -24.35 -10.01 -15.12
N ARG A 483 -24.94 -8.82 -15.39
CA ARG A 483 -25.36 -8.38 -16.74
C ARG A 483 -24.42 -7.37 -17.38
N SER A 484 -23.32 -7.10 -16.71
CA SER A 484 -22.36 -6.07 -17.09
C SER A 484 -21.33 -6.56 -18.11
N LYS A 485 -20.42 -5.70 -18.58
CA LYS A 485 -19.34 -6.07 -19.52
C LYS A 485 -18.44 -7.19 -18.95
N ALA A 486 -18.31 -7.24 -17.63
CA ALA A 486 -17.56 -8.23 -16.89
C ALA A 486 -18.19 -9.63 -16.94
N SER A 487 -19.49 -9.76 -17.26
CA SER A 487 -20.17 -11.06 -17.41
C SER A 487 -19.56 -11.98 -18.48
N ARG A 488 -18.74 -11.41 -19.37
CA ARG A 488 -17.95 -12.18 -20.33
C ARG A 488 -16.89 -13.06 -19.66
N PHE A 489 -16.34 -12.62 -18.53
CA PHE A 489 -15.25 -13.29 -17.81
C PHE A 489 -15.62 -13.67 -16.38
N LEU A 490 -16.72 -13.13 -15.84
CA LEU A 490 -17.23 -13.41 -14.51
C LEU A 490 -18.61 -14.08 -14.56
N CYS A 491 -18.78 -15.13 -13.76
CA CYS A 491 -20.02 -15.84 -13.52
C CYS A 491 -20.53 -15.48 -12.12
N LEU A 492 -21.30 -14.40 -12.02
CA LEU A 492 -21.82 -13.89 -10.75
C LEU A 492 -23.27 -14.34 -10.51
N GLU A 493 -23.57 -14.73 -9.28
CA GLU A 493 -24.92 -14.89 -8.77
C GLU A 493 -25.23 -13.66 -7.92
N ASP A 494 -25.95 -12.68 -8.49
CA ASP A 494 -26.21 -11.40 -7.84
C ASP A 494 -27.00 -11.54 -6.52
N GLU A 495 -27.70 -12.67 -6.32
CA GLU A 495 -28.46 -12.99 -5.10
C GLU A 495 -27.58 -13.44 -3.93
N LYS A 496 -26.29 -13.77 -4.18
CA LYS A 496 -25.35 -14.22 -3.16
C LYS A 496 -24.42 -13.06 -2.77
N PRO A 497 -24.56 -12.49 -1.56
CA PRO A 497 -23.64 -11.46 -1.07
C PRO A 497 -22.17 -11.90 -1.12
N TYR A 498 -21.90 -13.19 -0.91
CA TYR A 498 -20.57 -13.80 -1.02
C TYR A 498 -19.90 -13.58 -2.39
N HIS A 499 -20.66 -13.54 -3.49
CA HIS A 499 -20.11 -13.33 -4.84
C HIS A 499 -19.95 -11.84 -5.16
N SER A 500 -20.99 -11.03 -4.93
CA SER A 500 -20.97 -9.61 -5.26
C SER A 500 -19.97 -8.82 -4.41
N SER A 501 -19.87 -9.14 -3.12
CA SER A 501 -18.90 -8.52 -2.21
C SER A 501 -17.45 -8.80 -2.60
N ALA A 502 -17.15 -9.95 -3.21
CA ALA A 502 -15.81 -10.31 -3.66
C ALA A 502 -15.29 -9.38 -4.78
N VAL A 503 -16.17 -9.01 -5.72
CA VAL A 503 -15.85 -8.06 -6.79
C VAL A 503 -15.60 -6.67 -6.21
N TYR A 504 -16.44 -6.22 -5.29
CA TYR A 504 -16.28 -4.90 -4.66
C TYR A 504 -15.02 -4.85 -3.79
N ALA A 505 -14.75 -5.89 -3.00
CA ALA A 505 -13.52 -6.01 -2.22
C ALA A 505 -12.27 -6.01 -3.10
N SER A 506 -12.30 -6.68 -4.26
CA SER A 506 -11.19 -6.69 -5.22
C SER A 506 -10.91 -5.29 -5.76
N ALA A 507 -11.96 -4.51 -6.05
CA ALA A 507 -11.84 -3.13 -6.48
C ALA A 507 -11.31 -2.22 -5.35
N LEU A 508 -11.82 -2.36 -4.12
CA LEU A 508 -11.34 -1.62 -2.95
C LEU A 508 -9.87 -1.95 -2.62
N HIS A 509 -9.48 -3.23 -2.72
CA HIS A 509 -8.08 -3.63 -2.61
C HIS A 509 -7.22 -2.87 -3.63
N SER A 510 -7.62 -2.90 -4.90
CA SER A 510 -6.88 -2.27 -6.00
C SER A 510 -6.66 -0.78 -5.77
N ILE A 511 -7.70 -0.02 -5.39
CA ILE A 511 -7.59 1.43 -5.17
C ILE A 511 -6.91 1.80 -3.84
N SER A 512 -6.81 0.86 -2.89
CA SER A 512 -6.12 1.05 -1.61
C SER A 512 -4.62 0.74 -1.65
N LEU A 513 -4.14 0.07 -2.70
CA LEU A 513 -2.72 -0.27 -2.87
C LEU A 513 -1.80 0.95 -2.77
N PRO A 514 -2.07 2.09 -3.41
CA PRO A 514 -1.14 3.23 -3.39
C PRO A 514 -0.85 3.78 -1.99
N PHE A 515 -1.80 3.64 -1.05
CA PHE A 515 -1.67 4.07 0.34
C PHE A 515 -0.69 3.24 1.15
N ARG A 516 -0.39 2.02 0.67
CA ARG A 516 0.50 1.04 1.30
C ARG A 516 1.83 0.90 0.56
N MET A 517 1.98 1.49 -0.62
CA MET A 517 3.23 1.41 -1.36
C MET A 517 4.32 2.21 -0.65
N GLU A 518 5.52 1.65 -0.61
CA GLU A 518 6.66 2.38 -0.09
C GLU A 518 6.97 3.64 -0.93
N PRO A 519 6.99 4.85 -0.34
CA PRO A 519 7.37 6.06 -1.07
C PRO A 519 8.84 5.97 -1.49
N LEU A 520 9.07 6.10 -2.79
CA LEU A 520 10.41 6.12 -3.36
C LEU A 520 11.07 7.47 -3.12
N THR A 521 12.33 7.46 -2.68
CA THR A 521 13.16 8.66 -2.75
C THR A 521 13.38 9.05 -4.22
N PRO A 522 13.42 10.35 -4.58
CA PRO A 522 13.55 10.79 -5.99
C PRO A 522 14.75 10.24 -6.79
N ALA A 523 15.72 9.63 -6.12
CA ALA A 523 16.92 9.04 -6.72
C ALA A 523 16.85 7.50 -6.90
N ALA A 524 15.81 6.83 -6.43
CA ALA A 524 15.65 5.38 -6.50
C ALA A 524 14.37 5.02 -7.27
N GLU A 525 14.51 4.38 -8.43
CA GLU A 525 13.40 3.73 -9.12
C GLU A 525 13.20 2.32 -8.54
N SER A 526 12.00 1.98 -8.06
CA SER A 526 11.66 0.60 -7.72
C SER A 526 11.24 -0.15 -8.97
N CYS A 527 11.68 -1.40 -9.07
CA CYS A 527 11.25 -2.32 -10.11
C CYS A 527 9.84 -2.90 -9.87
N TYR A 528 9.30 -2.77 -8.65
CA TYR A 528 8.09 -3.49 -8.20
C TYR A 528 6.87 -2.60 -7.97
N VAL A 529 7.07 -1.35 -7.52
CA VAL A 529 5.98 -0.39 -7.30
C VAL A 529 6.34 1.00 -7.81
N SER A 530 5.34 1.76 -8.24
CA SER A 530 5.47 3.17 -8.63
C SER A 530 4.16 3.90 -8.35
N GLY A 531 4.25 5.17 -7.93
CA GLY A 531 3.07 6.01 -7.70
C GLY A 531 2.48 5.91 -6.30
N ALA A 532 3.27 5.57 -5.28
CA ALA A 532 2.86 5.65 -3.88
C ALA A 532 2.29 7.05 -3.56
N VAL A 533 1.13 7.09 -2.90
CA VAL A 533 0.43 8.33 -2.53
C VAL A 533 -0.40 8.08 -1.28
N ASP A 534 -0.51 9.07 -0.41
CA ASP A 534 -1.34 8.99 0.78
C ASP A 534 -2.81 9.34 0.50
N VAL A 535 -3.69 9.07 1.48
CA VAL A 535 -5.13 9.34 1.38
C VAL A 535 -5.40 10.80 1.05
N ASN A 536 -4.72 11.74 1.73
CA ASN A 536 -4.88 13.16 1.47
C ASN A 536 -4.47 13.55 0.04
N GLY A 537 -3.37 12.98 -0.49
CA GLY A 537 -2.92 13.22 -1.86
C GLY A 537 -4.00 12.85 -2.89
N ILE A 538 -4.58 11.65 -2.77
CA ILE A 538 -5.69 11.21 -3.64
C ILE A 538 -6.90 12.14 -3.53
N ILE A 539 -7.26 12.55 -2.32
CA ILE A 539 -8.39 13.46 -2.09
C ILE A 539 -8.13 14.82 -2.73
N GLN A 540 -6.94 15.41 -2.55
CA GLN A 540 -6.59 16.69 -3.17
C GLN A 540 -6.59 16.61 -4.70
N MET A 541 -6.21 15.47 -5.27
CA MET A 541 -6.22 15.28 -6.72
C MET A 541 -7.64 15.14 -7.27
N LEU A 542 -8.50 14.33 -6.64
CA LEU A 542 -9.83 14.03 -7.16
C LEU A 542 -10.90 15.06 -6.78
N ALA A 543 -10.83 15.60 -5.55
CA ALA A 543 -11.82 16.51 -4.97
C ALA A 543 -11.28 17.93 -4.71
N GLY A 544 -10.00 18.20 -5.02
CA GLY A 544 -9.38 19.49 -4.76
C GLY A 544 -9.83 20.64 -5.67
N GLN A 545 -9.08 21.75 -5.60
CA GLN A 545 -9.52 23.10 -6.00
C GLN A 545 -9.91 23.27 -7.47
N SER A 546 -9.56 22.35 -8.37
CA SER A 546 -9.88 22.49 -9.80
C SER A 546 -11.37 22.35 -10.08
N ARG A 547 -12.06 21.44 -9.37
CA ARG A 547 -13.47 21.10 -9.60
C ARG A 547 -14.31 21.06 -8.33
N GLN A 548 -13.70 20.89 -7.15
CA GLN A 548 -14.42 20.76 -5.86
C GLN A 548 -15.50 19.67 -5.86
N ASN A 549 -15.34 18.64 -6.70
CA ASN A 549 -16.27 17.52 -6.76
C ASN A 549 -15.79 16.40 -5.84
N MET A 550 -16.54 16.15 -4.76
CA MET A 550 -16.22 15.11 -3.79
C MET A 550 -16.75 13.71 -4.17
N VAL A 551 -17.59 13.61 -5.21
CA VAL A 551 -18.22 12.34 -5.61
C VAL A 551 -17.45 11.75 -6.78
N THR A 552 -16.88 10.57 -6.58
CA THR A 552 -16.08 9.90 -7.63
C THR A 552 -16.67 8.58 -8.05
N THR A 553 -16.59 8.30 -9.36
CA THR A 553 -16.95 6.99 -9.91
C THR A 553 -15.80 6.02 -9.76
N LEU A 554 -16.12 4.75 -9.52
CA LEU A 554 -15.16 3.65 -9.48
C LEU A 554 -15.37 2.76 -10.69
N ASP A 555 -14.33 2.60 -11.51
CA ASP A 555 -14.31 1.65 -12.63
C ASP A 555 -13.28 0.55 -12.38
N VAL A 556 -13.55 -0.68 -12.84
CA VAL A 556 -12.66 -1.83 -12.68
C VAL A 556 -12.55 -2.66 -13.97
N ALA A 557 -11.38 -3.22 -14.24
CA ALA A 557 -11.20 -4.33 -15.19
C ALA A 557 -10.68 -5.54 -14.42
N MET A 558 -11.48 -6.60 -14.40
CA MET A 558 -11.27 -7.80 -13.59
C MET A 558 -11.68 -9.06 -14.36
N PRO A 559 -10.72 -9.93 -14.77
CA PRO A 559 -9.28 -9.65 -14.85
C PRO A 559 -8.96 -8.54 -15.86
N ALA A 560 -7.86 -7.80 -15.65
CA ALA A 560 -7.38 -6.82 -16.61
C ALA A 560 -6.76 -7.52 -17.85
N PRO A 561 -7.02 -7.01 -19.07
CA PRO A 561 -6.47 -7.59 -20.29
C PRO A 561 -4.94 -7.42 -20.37
N SER A 562 -4.26 -8.33 -21.06
CA SER A 562 -2.83 -8.21 -21.31
C SER A 562 -2.49 -6.98 -22.15
N LEU A 563 -1.34 -6.35 -21.85
CA LEU A 563 -0.79 -5.24 -22.61
C LEU A 563 -0.35 -5.77 -23.98
N THR A 564 -0.96 -5.26 -25.04
CA THR A 564 -0.53 -5.59 -26.41
C THR A 564 0.73 -4.79 -26.73
N GLY A 565 1.81 -5.49 -27.08
CA GLY A 565 3.07 -4.86 -27.48
C GLY A 565 2.88 -4.01 -28.73
N ILE A 566 3.38 -2.78 -28.70
CA ILE A 566 3.56 -1.96 -29.90
C ILE A 566 4.67 -2.64 -30.72
N HIS A 567 4.33 -3.59 -31.58
CA HIS A 567 5.24 -4.07 -32.61
C HIS A 567 4.91 -3.34 -33.92
N LEU A 568 5.62 -2.23 -34.14
CA LEU A 568 5.55 -1.40 -35.36
C LEU A 568 6.22 -2.05 -36.59
N SER A 569 6.44 -3.36 -36.58
CA SER A 569 7.05 -4.09 -37.69
C SER A 569 6.54 -5.52 -37.72
N ASP A 570 5.47 -5.75 -38.48
CA ASP A 570 5.26 -6.95 -39.32
C ASP A 570 3.82 -6.98 -39.87
N TYR A 571 3.49 -6.01 -40.72
CA TYR A 571 2.38 -6.16 -41.68
C TYR A 571 2.95 -6.57 -43.04
N SER A 572 3.40 -7.83 -43.16
CA SER A 572 3.48 -8.50 -44.46
C SER A 572 2.21 -9.31 -44.65
N LEU A 573 1.25 -8.74 -45.38
CA LEU A 573 0.10 -9.43 -45.94
C LEU A 573 0.56 -10.67 -46.72
N HIS A 574 0.22 -11.88 -46.25
CA HIS A 574 -0.08 -13.02 -47.13
C HIS A 574 -0.66 -14.21 -46.35
N THR A 575 -1.99 -14.28 -46.21
CA THR A 575 -2.72 -15.56 -46.27
C THR A 575 -4.16 -15.32 -46.76
N PRO A 576 -4.71 -16.11 -47.72
CA PRO A 576 -5.97 -15.78 -48.41
C PRO A 576 -7.25 -16.25 -47.70
N SER A 577 -7.18 -16.72 -46.44
CA SER A 577 -8.33 -17.38 -45.79
C SER A 577 -9.23 -16.44 -44.97
N TYR A 578 -8.81 -15.20 -44.70
CA TYR A 578 -9.59 -14.26 -43.87
C TYR A 578 -10.62 -13.42 -44.65
N LYS A 579 -10.58 -13.40 -45.99
CA LYS A 579 -11.49 -12.58 -46.81
C LYS A 579 -12.92 -13.14 -46.95
N ARG A 580 -13.20 -14.36 -46.49
CA ARG A 580 -14.52 -14.97 -46.69
C ARG A 580 -15.52 -14.76 -45.55
N PHE A 581 -15.08 -14.26 -44.39
CA PHE A 581 -15.98 -13.99 -43.26
C PHE A 581 -16.56 -12.55 -43.27
N CYS A 582 -15.91 -11.60 -43.94
CA CYS A 582 -16.33 -10.19 -43.96
C CYS A 582 -17.31 -9.79 -45.08
N LEU A 583 -17.90 -10.75 -45.82
CA LEU A 583 -18.87 -10.46 -46.89
C LEU A 583 -20.34 -10.76 -46.49
N LEU A 584 -20.60 -11.16 -45.24
CA LEU A 584 -21.96 -11.51 -44.76
C LEU A 584 -22.51 -10.59 -43.67
N SER A 585 -21.74 -9.62 -43.17
CA SER A 585 -22.22 -8.57 -42.27
C SER A 585 -22.05 -7.22 -42.95
N GLY A 586 -23.15 -6.72 -43.51
CA GLY A 586 -23.21 -5.37 -44.09
C GLY A 586 -22.92 -4.32 -43.01
N GLY A 587 -21.73 -3.74 -43.06
CA GLY A 587 -21.29 -2.65 -42.18
C GLY A 587 -19.83 -2.35 -42.43
N PHE A 588 -19.53 -1.29 -43.20
CA PHE A 588 -18.17 -0.78 -43.36
C PHE A 588 -17.69 -0.21 -42.02
N VAL A 589 -16.91 -0.99 -41.28
CA VAL A 589 -16.08 -0.47 -40.18
C VAL A 589 -14.63 -0.49 -40.67
N ASN A 590 -14.01 0.69 -40.71
CA ASN A 590 -12.61 0.85 -41.11
C ASN A 590 -11.68 0.01 -40.19
N PRO A 591 -10.86 -0.90 -40.74
CA PRO A 591 -10.01 -1.80 -39.96
C PRO A 591 -8.78 -1.14 -39.31
N GLY A 592 -8.63 0.19 -39.40
CA GLY A 592 -7.52 0.95 -38.82
C GLY A 592 -7.77 1.55 -37.44
N LYS A 593 -8.91 1.26 -36.78
CA LYS A 593 -9.28 1.85 -35.47
C LYS A 593 -9.35 0.85 -34.30
N GLN A 594 -9.05 -0.43 -34.52
CA GLN A 594 -9.36 -1.51 -33.55
C GLN A 594 -8.20 -1.96 -32.64
N ALA A 595 -6.98 -1.45 -32.80
CA ALA A 595 -5.80 -2.08 -32.17
C ALA A 595 -5.36 -1.49 -30.80
N GLU A 596 -5.78 -0.30 -30.40
CA GLU A 596 -5.12 0.46 -29.30
C GLU A 596 -6.04 0.84 -28.12
N GLN A 597 -7.28 0.33 -28.07
CA GLN A 597 -8.30 0.73 -27.07
C GLN A 597 -8.55 -0.29 -25.94
N TYR A 598 -7.71 -1.32 -25.79
CA TYR A 598 -8.06 -2.48 -24.97
C TYR A 598 -8.16 -2.23 -23.45
N LEU A 599 -7.24 -1.49 -22.82
CA LEU A 599 -7.30 -1.33 -21.36
C LEU A 599 -8.47 -0.41 -20.95
N LEU A 600 -8.49 0.82 -21.47
CA LEU A 600 -9.50 1.82 -21.11
C LEU A 600 -10.93 1.40 -21.48
N GLY A 601 -11.10 0.65 -22.59
CA GLY A 601 -12.40 0.16 -23.04
C GLY A 601 -12.95 -1.04 -22.25
N ASN A 602 -12.08 -1.77 -21.52
CA ASN A 602 -12.50 -2.90 -20.68
C ASN A 602 -12.81 -2.49 -19.22
N MET A 603 -12.55 -1.23 -18.85
CA MET A 603 -12.94 -0.71 -17.55
C MET A 603 -14.45 -0.57 -17.45
N GLN A 604 -15.03 -1.12 -16.40
CA GLN A 604 -16.46 -1.10 -16.15
C GLN A 604 -16.78 -0.30 -14.87
N PRO A 605 -17.75 0.64 -14.91
CA PRO A 605 -18.19 1.33 -13.70
C PRO A 605 -18.85 0.35 -12.73
N LEU A 606 -18.42 0.38 -11.47
CA LEU A 606 -19.11 -0.23 -10.34
C LEU A 606 -20.05 0.76 -9.64
N THR A 607 -19.91 2.05 -9.94
CA THR A 607 -20.81 3.10 -9.49
C THR A 607 -22.13 3.02 -10.28
N PRO A 608 -23.29 2.92 -9.61
CA PRO A 608 -24.59 2.87 -10.29
C PRO A 608 -24.91 4.18 -11.00
N GLU A 609 -25.77 4.10 -12.02
CA GLU A 609 -26.27 5.28 -12.76
C GLU A 609 -25.16 6.16 -13.38
N THR A 610 -23.99 5.56 -13.66
CA THR A 610 -22.88 6.23 -14.35
C THR A 610 -23.19 6.35 -15.84
N ALA A 611 -23.08 7.56 -16.40
CA ALA A 611 -23.23 7.79 -17.83
C ALA A 611 -22.03 7.23 -18.61
N GLU A 612 -22.29 6.51 -19.71
CA GLU A 612 -21.25 6.03 -20.62
C GLU A 612 -20.85 7.13 -21.62
N GLU A 613 -19.59 7.10 -22.08
CA GLU A 613 -19.08 7.93 -23.19
C GLU A 613 -19.25 9.45 -23.02
N VAL A 614 -19.04 9.97 -21.80
CA VAL A 614 -19.12 11.41 -21.53
C VAL A 614 -17.82 12.11 -21.92
N GLU A 615 -17.91 13.13 -22.77
CA GLU A 615 -16.80 14.05 -23.04
C GLU A 615 -16.66 15.05 -21.89
N ASP A 616 -15.65 14.88 -21.05
CA ASP A 616 -15.39 15.74 -19.90
C ASP A 616 -13.91 16.15 -19.83
N LEU A 617 -13.61 17.33 -20.38
CA LEU A 617 -12.25 17.88 -20.39
C LEU A 617 -11.77 18.35 -19.02
N GLN A 618 -12.64 18.41 -18.00
CA GLN A 618 -12.26 18.71 -16.62
C GLN A 618 -12.20 17.44 -15.76
N ALA A 619 -12.35 16.26 -16.36
CA ALA A 619 -12.22 15.00 -15.63
C ALA A 619 -10.82 14.86 -15.03
N VAL A 620 -10.76 14.39 -13.79
CA VAL A 620 -9.52 14.04 -13.11
C VAL A 620 -9.64 12.60 -12.63
N GLU A 621 -8.59 11.81 -12.79
CA GLU A 621 -8.61 10.41 -12.38
C GLU A 621 -7.32 9.94 -11.72
N SER A 622 -7.48 8.91 -10.88
CA SER A 622 -6.40 8.11 -10.30
C SER A 622 -6.63 6.67 -10.71
N MET A 623 -5.65 6.09 -11.39
CA MET A 623 -5.68 4.74 -11.92
C MET A 623 -4.63 3.90 -11.19
N THR A 624 -5.03 2.72 -10.71
CA THR A 624 -4.14 1.73 -10.14
C THR A 624 -4.17 0.48 -11.00
N ILE A 625 -3.01 0.02 -11.47
CA ILE A 625 -2.86 -1.21 -12.23
C ILE A 625 -1.90 -2.11 -11.47
N HIS A 626 -2.28 -3.38 -11.27
CA HIS A 626 -1.38 -4.32 -10.64
C HIS A 626 -1.45 -5.73 -11.21
N GLY A 627 -0.32 -6.43 -11.18
CA GLY A 627 -0.18 -7.76 -11.77
C GLY A 627 -0.26 -7.79 -13.29
N ALA A 628 -0.07 -6.65 -13.97
CA ALA A 628 -0.28 -6.54 -15.41
C ALA A 628 0.52 -7.58 -16.20
N LEU A 629 -0.12 -8.17 -17.21
CA LEU A 629 0.47 -9.18 -18.08
C LEU A 629 0.88 -8.53 -19.40
N GLY A 630 2.11 -8.79 -19.85
CA GLY A 630 2.60 -8.44 -21.17
C GLY A 630 2.27 -9.50 -22.24
N PRO A 631 2.80 -9.33 -23.46
CA PRO A 631 2.61 -10.28 -24.55
C PRO A 631 3.11 -11.68 -24.18
N GLY A 632 2.30 -12.70 -24.49
CA GLY A 632 2.64 -14.10 -24.18
C GLY A 632 2.43 -14.49 -22.71
N GLY A 633 1.71 -13.68 -21.92
CA GLY A 633 1.34 -14.02 -20.54
C GLY A 633 2.46 -13.83 -19.51
N ARG A 634 3.58 -13.20 -19.90
CA ARG A 634 4.63 -12.80 -18.95
C ARG A 634 4.16 -11.62 -18.11
N GLN A 635 4.74 -11.44 -16.93
CA GLN A 635 4.53 -10.21 -16.16
C GLN A 635 5.11 -9.01 -16.91
N ALA A 636 4.35 -7.91 -16.93
CA ALA A 636 4.79 -6.64 -17.49
C ALA A 636 5.64 -5.87 -16.48
N SER A 637 6.68 -5.21 -16.97
CA SER A 637 7.44 -4.25 -16.16
C SER A 637 6.65 -2.98 -15.94
N ILE A 638 7.01 -2.21 -14.90
CA ILE A 638 6.38 -0.91 -14.60
C ILE A 638 6.48 0.05 -15.79
N SER A 639 7.62 0.07 -16.50
CA SER A 639 7.80 0.90 -17.69
C SER A 639 6.85 0.50 -18.81
N GLU A 640 6.68 -0.81 -19.07
CA GLU A 640 5.74 -1.30 -20.09
C GLU A 640 4.29 -0.91 -19.77
N VAL A 641 3.90 -0.96 -18.49
CA VAL A 641 2.57 -0.51 -18.05
C VAL A 641 2.42 1.00 -18.29
N LYS A 642 3.41 1.81 -17.87
CA LYS A 642 3.38 3.27 -18.06
C LYS A 642 3.28 3.65 -19.53
N ASP A 643 4.11 3.03 -20.38
CA ASP A 643 4.13 3.28 -21.82
C ASP A 643 2.80 2.86 -22.48
N SER A 644 2.23 1.72 -22.05
CA SER A 644 0.96 1.24 -22.58
C SER A 644 -0.21 2.15 -22.18
N VAL A 645 -0.26 2.65 -20.94
CA VAL A 645 -1.28 3.59 -20.49
C VAL A 645 -1.13 4.95 -21.19
N GLN A 646 0.11 5.44 -21.34
CA GLN A 646 0.40 6.66 -22.08
C GLN A 646 -0.07 6.55 -23.54
N ALA A 647 0.27 5.45 -24.23
CA ALA A 647 -0.20 5.18 -25.58
C ALA A 647 -1.73 5.08 -25.66
N ALA A 648 -2.39 4.47 -24.66
CA ALA A 648 -3.84 4.36 -24.62
C ALA A 648 -4.52 5.73 -24.55
N TYR A 649 -4.01 6.67 -23.74
CA TYR A 649 -4.52 8.04 -23.75
C TYR A 649 -4.17 8.80 -25.03
N GLU A 650 -2.99 8.57 -25.61
CA GLU A 650 -2.61 9.21 -26.89
C GLU A 650 -3.59 8.91 -28.03
N HIS A 651 -4.18 7.71 -28.02
CA HIS A 651 -5.16 7.29 -29.02
C HIS A 651 -6.63 7.42 -28.56
N ALA A 652 -6.86 7.86 -27.32
CA ALA A 652 -8.20 8.09 -26.79
C ALA A 652 -8.82 9.36 -27.39
N MET A 653 -10.11 9.26 -27.76
CA MET A 653 -10.91 10.40 -28.24
C MET A 653 -11.06 11.48 -27.15
N THR A 654 -11.19 11.06 -25.90
CA THR A 654 -11.33 11.92 -24.73
C THR A 654 -10.22 11.59 -23.74
N ARG A 655 -9.62 12.63 -23.15
CA ARG A 655 -8.57 12.50 -22.15
C ARG A 655 -8.96 13.31 -20.92
N PRO A 656 -8.74 12.78 -19.71
CA PRO A 656 -8.89 13.58 -18.50
C PRO A 656 -7.88 14.73 -18.52
N LYS A 657 -8.20 15.81 -17.83
CA LYS A 657 -7.27 16.93 -17.59
C LYS A 657 -6.00 16.48 -16.89
N PHE A 658 -6.14 15.51 -15.99
CA PHE A 658 -5.07 14.93 -15.20
C PHE A 658 -5.38 13.46 -14.91
N SER A 659 -4.38 12.61 -15.11
CA SER A 659 -4.42 11.19 -14.75
C SER A 659 -3.19 10.85 -13.93
N TYR A 660 -3.41 10.30 -12.75
CA TYR A 660 -2.35 9.77 -11.90
C TYR A 660 -2.33 8.26 -11.98
N LEU A 661 -1.16 7.68 -12.22
CA LEU A 661 -0.99 6.25 -12.40
C LEU A 661 -0.14 5.66 -11.27
N SER A 662 -0.74 4.71 -10.55
CA SER A 662 -0.05 3.83 -9.60
C SER A 662 0.08 2.44 -10.22
N VAL A 663 1.25 1.83 -10.11
CA VAL A 663 1.55 0.52 -10.69
C VAL A 663 2.21 -0.36 -9.65
N ALA A 664 1.75 -1.61 -9.52
CA ALA A 664 2.43 -2.65 -8.74
C ALA A 664 2.60 -3.94 -9.56
N SER A 665 3.73 -4.62 -9.39
CA SER A 665 3.96 -5.91 -10.06
C SER A 665 3.16 -7.05 -9.44
N CYS A 666 2.76 -6.92 -8.17
CA CYS A 666 2.03 -7.97 -7.45
C CYS A 666 0.58 -8.10 -7.95
N PRO A 667 0.15 -9.26 -8.50
CA PRO A 667 -1.24 -9.49 -8.88
C PRO A 667 -2.14 -9.68 -7.66
N LEU A 668 -3.46 -9.60 -7.85
CA LEU A 668 -4.40 -9.96 -6.78
C LEU A 668 -4.37 -11.48 -6.58
N PRO A 669 -3.99 -12.01 -5.40
CA PRO A 669 -4.10 -13.44 -5.14
C PRO A 669 -5.57 -13.85 -5.04
N ILE A 670 -5.90 -15.06 -5.48
CA ILE A 670 -7.24 -15.65 -5.37
C ILE A 670 -7.17 -16.84 -4.40
N PRO A 671 -7.22 -16.57 -3.08
CA PRO A 671 -7.06 -17.62 -2.09
C PRO A 671 -8.35 -18.34 -1.79
N LEU A 672 -8.31 -19.58 -1.30
CA LEU A 672 -9.47 -20.14 -0.58
C LEU A 672 -9.68 -19.26 0.67
N PRO A 673 -10.84 -18.60 0.90
CA PRO A 673 -12.18 -18.92 0.45
C PRO A 673 -12.75 -17.90 -0.57
N TYR A 674 -12.05 -17.60 -1.65
CA TYR A 674 -12.55 -16.71 -2.70
C TYR A 674 -13.57 -17.47 -3.57
N PRO A 675 -14.71 -16.84 -3.92
CA PRO A 675 -15.80 -17.51 -4.62
C PRO A 675 -15.40 -17.89 -6.05
N SER A 676 -16.08 -18.91 -6.56
CA SER A 676 -15.89 -19.46 -7.89
C SER A 676 -16.62 -18.61 -8.93
N ILE A 677 -16.17 -17.37 -9.10
CA ILE A 677 -16.83 -16.36 -9.95
C ILE A 677 -16.18 -16.18 -11.31
N PHE A 678 -15.09 -16.87 -11.63
CA PHE A 678 -14.41 -16.68 -12.92
C PHE A 678 -14.92 -17.66 -13.96
N GLY A 679 -15.15 -17.18 -15.18
CA GLY A 679 -15.58 -18.02 -16.29
C GLY A 679 -14.45 -18.88 -16.87
N ASN A 680 -14.81 -19.82 -17.74
CA ASN A 680 -13.87 -20.73 -18.42
C ASN A 680 -12.93 -20.06 -19.44
N LEU A 681 -13.03 -18.75 -19.65
CA LEU A 681 -12.11 -17.95 -20.48
C LEU A 681 -10.99 -17.29 -19.68
N VAL A 682 -10.97 -17.47 -18.35
CA VAL A 682 -9.93 -16.95 -17.47
C VAL A 682 -8.94 -18.07 -17.18
N GLY A 683 -7.65 -17.86 -17.43
CA GLY A 683 -6.58 -18.80 -17.16
C GLY A 683 -6.12 -18.84 -15.69
N GLN A 684 -5.01 -19.52 -15.39
CA GLN A 684 -4.58 -19.77 -14.00
C GLN A 684 -4.01 -18.53 -13.31
N HIS A 685 -3.43 -17.61 -14.07
CA HIS A 685 -2.90 -16.33 -13.60
C HIS A 685 -3.75 -15.14 -14.10
N GLY A 686 -5.01 -15.41 -14.44
CA GLY A 686 -5.96 -14.41 -14.90
C GLY A 686 -5.79 -13.98 -16.35
N GLU A 687 -4.99 -14.70 -17.13
CA GLU A 687 -4.85 -14.46 -18.57
C GLU A 687 -6.19 -14.70 -19.29
N LEU A 688 -6.58 -13.78 -20.19
CA LEU A 688 -7.82 -13.89 -20.94
C LEU A 688 -7.60 -14.75 -22.19
N LEU A 689 -8.29 -15.88 -22.27
CA LEU A 689 -8.11 -16.89 -23.31
C LEU A 689 -9.06 -16.69 -24.49
N GLY A 690 -8.59 -17.02 -25.69
CA GLY A 690 -9.39 -16.98 -26.92
C GLY A 690 -10.36 -18.16 -27.08
N SER A 691 -10.17 -19.23 -26.30
CA SER A 691 -10.99 -20.44 -26.33
C SER A 691 -11.31 -20.90 -24.91
N PRO A 692 -12.54 -21.39 -24.66
CA PRO A 692 -12.94 -21.84 -23.32
C PRO A 692 -12.17 -23.09 -22.91
N ILE A 693 -11.77 -23.13 -21.64
CA ILE A 693 -11.19 -24.32 -21.02
C ILE A 693 -12.29 -25.36 -20.80
N SER A 694 -11.98 -26.62 -21.09
CA SER A 694 -12.87 -27.75 -20.82
C SER A 694 -12.97 -28.00 -19.32
N GLY A 695 -14.19 -28.02 -18.76
CA GLY A 695 -14.40 -28.21 -17.33
C GLY A 695 -15.66 -27.50 -16.83
N ASN A 696 -15.66 -27.14 -15.54
CA ASN A 696 -16.74 -26.38 -14.93
C ASN A 696 -16.88 -24.99 -15.57
N PRO A 697 -18.11 -24.47 -15.69
CA PRO A 697 -18.35 -23.14 -16.26
C PRO A 697 -17.79 -22.02 -15.38
N SER A 698 -17.79 -22.25 -14.06
CA SER A 698 -17.21 -21.37 -13.04
C SER A 698 -15.95 -21.97 -12.44
N ARG A 699 -15.00 -21.09 -12.13
CA ARG A 699 -13.67 -21.39 -11.58
C ARG A 699 -13.37 -20.44 -10.44
N GLY A 700 -12.63 -20.91 -9.45
CA GLY A 700 -12.32 -20.15 -8.24
C GLY A 700 -10.93 -20.45 -7.71
N SER A 701 -10.81 -20.42 -6.39
CA SER A 701 -9.57 -20.59 -5.64
C SER A 701 -8.76 -21.86 -5.91
N LEU A 702 -9.39 -22.90 -6.46
CA LEU A 702 -8.69 -24.16 -6.76
C LEU A 702 -8.02 -24.14 -8.13
N GLU A 703 -8.53 -23.34 -9.06
CA GLU A 703 -8.05 -23.32 -10.43
C GLU A 703 -7.39 -22.01 -10.85
N ILE A 704 -7.53 -20.94 -10.07
CA ILE A 704 -6.98 -19.61 -10.34
C ILE A 704 -6.15 -19.20 -9.14
N HIS A 705 -4.88 -18.90 -9.38
CA HIS A 705 -3.92 -18.51 -8.35
C HIS A 705 -3.93 -17.01 -8.10
N SER A 706 -4.03 -16.23 -9.18
CA SER A 706 -3.98 -14.77 -9.12
C SER A 706 -4.60 -14.16 -10.36
N ILE A 707 -4.96 -12.88 -10.30
CA ILE A 707 -5.44 -12.13 -11.47
C ILE A 707 -4.78 -10.76 -11.60
N PRO A 708 -4.54 -10.27 -12.83
CA PRO A 708 -4.23 -8.87 -13.08
C PRO A 708 -5.48 -8.01 -12.83
N MET A 709 -5.28 -6.82 -12.29
CA MET A 709 -6.35 -5.89 -11.96
C MET A 709 -6.01 -4.49 -12.43
N ALA A 710 -7.04 -3.76 -12.87
CA ALA A 710 -6.96 -2.32 -13.05
C ALA A 710 -8.20 -1.69 -12.41
N ALA A 711 -8.01 -0.67 -11.60
CA ALA A 711 -9.08 0.10 -10.97
C ALA A 711 -8.85 1.59 -11.17
N ARG A 712 -9.92 2.35 -11.37
CA ARG A 712 -9.87 3.79 -11.65
C ARG A 712 -10.90 4.52 -10.82
N LEU A 713 -10.44 5.48 -10.02
CA LEU A 713 -11.28 6.51 -9.41
C LEU A 713 -11.31 7.73 -10.33
N ARG A 714 -12.49 8.23 -10.64
CA ARG A 714 -12.67 9.35 -11.56
C ARG A 714 -13.64 10.38 -11.02
N SER A 715 -13.19 11.63 -10.99
CA SER A 715 -14.01 12.82 -10.75
C SER A 715 -14.48 13.35 -12.10
N SER A 716 -15.75 13.07 -12.47
CA SER A 716 -16.31 13.38 -13.79
C SER A 716 -17.80 13.70 -13.74
N THR A 717 -18.30 14.41 -14.76
CA THR A 717 -19.73 14.59 -15.04
C THR A 717 -20.48 13.27 -15.26
N ALA A 718 -19.78 12.16 -15.46
CA ALA A 718 -20.39 10.84 -15.60
C ALA A 718 -21.27 10.44 -14.40
N VAL A 719 -21.03 11.00 -13.20
CA VAL A 719 -21.84 10.76 -12.00
C VAL A 719 -23.09 11.66 -11.88
N LEU A 720 -23.31 12.59 -12.82
CA LEU A 720 -24.46 13.50 -12.79
C LEU A 720 -25.81 12.79 -12.72
N PRO A 721 -26.11 11.73 -13.50
CA PRO A 721 -27.42 11.09 -13.45
C PRO A 721 -27.72 10.52 -12.05
N PHE A 722 -26.73 9.92 -11.41
CA PHE A 722 -26.81 9.45 -10.04
C PHE A 722 -27.23 10.58 -9.08
N LEU A 723 -26.54 11.73 -9.11
CA LEU A 723 -26.87 12.87 -8.22
C LEU A 723 -28.24 13.49 -8.54
N GLN A 724 -28.55 13.65 -9.83
CA GLN A 724 -29.82 14.21 -10.30
C GLN A 724 -31.02 13.34 -9.91
N ASN A 725 -30.88 12.01 -9.95
CA ASN A 725 -31.93 11.10 -9.53
C ASN A 725 -32.27 11.28 -8.04
N ARG A 726 -31.26 11.35 -7.16
CA ARG A 726 -31.47 11.58 -5.72
C ARG A 726 -32.09 12.95 -5.44
N LEU A 727 -31.55 14.01 -6.05
CA LEU A 727 -32.09 15.37 -5.91
C LEU A 727 -33.54 15.46 -6.42
N GLY A 728 -33.82 14.86 -7.58
CA GLY A 728 -35.15 14.82 -8.19
C GLY A 728 -36.16 14.07 -7.33
N ASN A 729 -35.76 12.92 -6.78
CA ASN A 729 -36.60 12.13 -5.87
C ASN A 729 -36.89 12.87 -4.56
N LEU A 730 -35.90 13.53 -3.96
CA LEU A 730 -36.08 14.33 -2.75
C LEU A 730 -37.04 15.51 -3.01
N ARG A 731 -36.87 16.23 -4.13
CA ARG A 731 -37.76 17.33 -4.51
C ARG A 731 -39.19 16.85 -4.70
N ARG A 732 -39.38 15.80 -5.49
CA ARG A 732 -40.69 15.25 -5.86
C ARG A 732 -41.45 14.61 -4.69
N PHE A 733 -40.75 13.87 -3.83
CA PHE A 733 -41.41 13.08 -2.79
C PHE A 733 -41.26 13.64 -1.37
N GLY A 734 -40.33 14.56 -1.14
CA GLY A 734 -40.04 15.13 0.17
C GLY A 734 -40.38 16.63 0.32
N LEU A 735 -39.97 17.46 -0.65
CA LEU A 735 -40.01 18.93 -0.53
C LEU A 735 -41.26 19.59 -1.14
N GLU A 736 -41.85 18.99 -2.18
CA GLU A 736 -43.07 19.52 -2.80
C GLU A 736 -44.23 19.63 -1.79
N ARG A 737 -45.07 20.67 -1.96
CA ARG A 737 -46.24 20.86 -1.08
C ARG A 737 -47.20 19.68 -1.24
N GLY A 738 -47.46 18.96 -0.14
CA GLY A 738 -48.34 17.79 -0.13
C GLY A 738 -47.66 16.52 -0.68
N ALA A 739 -46.33 16.47 -0.70
CA ALA A 739 -45.60 15.30 -1.15
C ALA A 739 -45.93 14.06 -0.32
N LEU A 740 -46.02 12.91 -0.99
CA LEU A 740 -46.44 11.64 -0.41
C LEU A 740 -45.45 11.09 0.64
N GLY A 741 -44.21 11.56 0.63
CA GLY A 741 -43.16 11.11 1.54
C GLY A 741 -42.99 11.96 2.79
N THR A 742 -43.65 13.10 2.93
CA THR A 742 -43.46 14.01 4.06
C THR A 742 -43.74 13.34 5.42
N GLU A 743 -44.74 12.46 5.49
CA GLU A 743 -45.04 11.70 6.71
C GLU A 743 -43.94 10.68 7.04
N ILE A 744 -43.36 10.03 6.02
CA ILE A 744 -42.24 9.09 6.18
C ILE A 744 -41.03 9.83 6.74
N LEU A 745 -40.67 10.97 6.15
CA LEU A 745 -39.53 11.79 6.57
C LEU A 745 -39.69 12.28 8.01
N ARG A 746 -40.89 12.72 8.38
CA ARG A 746 -41.18 13.11 9.77
C ARG A 746 -41.05 11.93 10.73
N SER A 747 -41.44 10.72 10.32
CA SER A 747 -41.27 9.52 11.14
C SER A 747 -39.80 9.13 11.33
N TRP A 748 -38.90 9.59 10.46
CA TRP A 748 -37.46 9.43 10.57
C TRP A 748 -36.79 10.57 11.35
N GLY A 749 -37.57 11.49 11.91
CA GLY A 749 -37.07 12.62 12.70
C GLY A 749 -36.65 13.84 11.87
N PHE A 750 -36.88 13.87 10.55
CA PHE A 750 -36.45 15.00 9.72
C PHE A 750 -37.42 16.18 9.79
N GLY A 751 -36.87 17.34 10.16
CA GLY A 751 -37.54 18.63 10.11
C GLY A 751 -37.64 19.19 8.68
N LYS A 752 -38.47 20.22 8.48
CA LYS A 752 -38.55 20.88 7.17
C LYS A 752 -37.23 21.55 6.79
N ASP A 753 -36.58 22.21 7.75
CA ASP A 753 -35.34 22.95 7.54
C ASP A 753 -34.19 21.99 7.20
N GLU A 754 -34.05 20.87 7.93
CA GLU A 754 -33.04 19.82 7.63
C GLU A 754 -33.23 19.21 6.22
N LEU A 755 -34.47 19.07 5.74
CA LEU A 755 -34.76 18.59 4.39
C LEU A 755 -34.39 19.62 3.32
N GLU A 756 -34.58 20.91 3.61
CA GLU A 756 -34.15 22.00 2.74
C GLU A 756 -32.62 22.03 2.64
N ASP A 757 -31.91 21.88 3.76
CA ASP A 757 -30.43 21.78 3.81
C ASP A 757 -29.92 20.55 3.03
N THR A 758 -30.60 19.41 3.17
CA THR A 758 -30.32 18.18 2.40
C THR A 758 -30.48 18.44 0.90
N GLY A 759 -31.56 19.13 0.52
CA GLY A 759 -31.83 19.51 -0.87
C GLY A 759 -30.78 20.48 -1.43
N GLU A 760 -30.33 21.44 -0.62
CA GLU A 760 -29.28 22.39 -1.00
C GLU A 760 -27.93 21.68 -1.18
N THR A 761 -27.58 20.77 -0.27
CA THR A 761 -26.35 19.97 -0.34
C THR A 761 -26.26 19.20 -1.66
N LEU A 762 -27.31 18.45 -2.01
CA LEU A 762 -27.40 17.71 -3.27
C LEU A 762 -27.41 18.66 -4.49
N SER A 763 -28.11 19.79 -4.39
CA SER A 763 -28.17 20.79 -5.47
C SER A 763 -26.80 21.42 -5.73
N ASN A 764 -26.01 21.66 -4.68
CA ASN A 764 -24.64 22.17 -4.79
C ASN A 764 -23.75 21.17 -5.52
N MET A 765 -23.82 19.88 -5.19
CA MET A 765 -23.05 18.83 -5.88
C MET A 765 -23.40 18.75 -7.37
N VAL A 766 -24.68 18.82 -7.72
CA VAL A 766 -25.12 18.84 -9.12
C VAL A 766 -24.59 20.08 -9.85
N ARG A 767 -24.70 21.27 -9.23
CA ARG A 767 -24.23 22.53 -9.81
C ARG A 767 -22.72 22.55 -10.05
N THR A 768 -21.94 21.92 -9.17
CA THR A 768 -20.49 21.79 -9.31
C THR A 768 -20.09 21.00 -10.57
N LEU A 769 -20.95 20.08 -11.00
CA LEU A 769 -20.69 19.21 -12.14
C LEU A 769 -21.41 19.63 -13.44
N ASP A 770 -22.48 20.42 -13.36
CA ASP A 770 -23.26 20.84 -14.53
C ASP A 770 -22.55 21.97 -15.32
N PRO A 771 -22.14 21.74 -16.58
CA PRO A 771 -21.51 22.77 -17.41
C PRO A 771 -22.49 23.88 -17.85
N HIS A 772 -23.80 23.70 -17.67
CA HIS A 772 -24.82 24.67 -18.00
C HIS A 772 -25.74 24.87 -16.79
N PRO A 773 -25.39 25.76 -15.84
CA PRO A 773 -26.30 26.09 -14.75
C PRO A 773 -27.60 26.54 -15.41
N GLN A 774 -28.69 25.82 -15.17
CA GLN A 774 -29.99 26.28 -15.62
C GLN A 774 -30.15 27.70 -15.08
N VAL A 775 -30.15 28.67 -16.00
CA VAL A 775 -30.61 30.01 -15.73
C VAL A 775 -31.99 29.79 -15.13
N SER A 776 -32.12 30.06 -13.83
CA SER A 776 -33.38 30.03 -13.12
C SER A 776 -34.41 30.71 -14.00
N SER A 777 -35.49 29.99 -14.35
CA SER A 777 -36.64 30.59 -15.02
C SER A 777 -37.44 31.44 -14.03
N ASP A 778 -36.76 32.37 -13.37
CA ASP A 778 -37.35 33.56 -12.78
C ASP A 778 -37.31 34.61 -13.89
N SER A 779 -38.24 34.49 -14.83
CA SER A 779 -38.57 35.56 -15.76
C SER A 779 -40.08 35.74 -15.73
N ASP A 780 -40.44 36.83 -15.04
CA ASP A 780 -41.68 37.63 -14.99
C ASP A 780 -42.95 37.05 -14.32
#